data_AF-A0A7S3R9E5-F1
#
_entry.id   AF-A0A7S3R9E5-F1
#
_cell.length_a   1.000
_cell.length_b   1.000
_cell.length_c   1.000
_cell.angle_alpha   90.00
_cell.angle_beta   90.00
_cell.angle_gamma   90.00
#
_symmetry.space_group_name_H-M   'P 1'
#
loop_
_entity.id
_entity.type
_entity.pdbx_description
1 polymer ?
#
loop_
_entity_poly.entity_id
_entity_poly.type
_entity_poly.pdbx_seq_one_letter_code
_entity_poly.pdbx_strand_id
1 'polypeptide(L)'
;MLSRMVGWPLLFLSLLLSLALLSAAGGKSLFKVGIVSSVTGELTDWHESVEGWEVYKSKLDKEYPLGFPIIGNDATYRFSFELNIRDDESNLQKHEAAVADLISEGVDFIANAQPNFAMEEALQSNKANLINIHGVTSNTAVFERALPNVFGLAQPMERFFPEPMKAFKDANVDKVAIVYRGDLTELRVACKAAVQAAEAKGLSVQEISYTSSDPEVLYGVTRQVNLSSSTLGLVGCTLSAEAHQFLNKIHEMRKPLKGIMFTNGPANHTWLEEVGELALNVLTPASWHKDTDDVTDFLMVDSAEYSRLSYSTWGRPPTHIAAGASACGYVLQKALEAAFTTCNIGATEGNASALLFGDRDGKPLIDCQDGKNFGKQRVIDALTDTYMDTFFGKIVFSPIRQNFGGHMVILQVKKKTADLQPYLGPSIALPRGKAIQDFVMPMPNRYPEICKPGSFINEFDPGRYAPCLICQPGDFMDQVDGTYCDSCLMNQWVNTTGNAFCHPCPENTETLAVGADDIRKCQCIRGFYAPARVTGTACLPCPEHATCAGGIDPPRNLPGWYAEADNPHFMYDCNPEAQCTGNYTCATGYEGRLCQSCADGYFRAFDNCIECISPAGNIIAMLCMYCLFIYLVVGVSRNLETIHLLMNFCQTLSIVAYFNMQWPLILENIFNIAGILSFEMDIIQPQCATKKWGYAENLYIQLSYPAFLFVLQGGWCGAIYLAFRTKMKLGGKSMSDFSSKDLSESVQRSSLSGKGSGKLGSSSLGSLGGSGNFAALETSGWWLFLQTLLHVPSTPQEMHELILENMSIAFMSLNLGYVVILKYCLQAFSCFDFEGTKYMYFNADELCYTPEHFQIMTAAAAGLIVYIAGTWFMFITVMRVLKQTNSFCKKRPLLLFGWMYERYESKCYWFELTILAEKTILVVVAVFIPDDPILQVIIMLILSLASTLLSIKMSAPVDSTSSLLLTATEGGTMVIMVLGLMYYNSSILDRTYTVATVVGCVGLIGLLLVLTAAFFVEVAFHITIMVLRARHKNIASKWGHDTRLHVHMFRAFKPWFIFKWLTKADPDDWLQWHKLCKLLQYSVHPTCETSYLSQEKVGHFWSYLISSFPEMLDFLASVEEEDRNDFLNVIEVMYEHYFDTANTYKVQLNSIITERFRAAIGQWLSSASNSEVMFIKYALHGLHGRSSDVKVHKEGTGEQETPKINVMDSWCYSRFRIL
;
A
#
# COMPACT_ATOMS: atom_id res chain seq x y z
N MET A 1 -19.43 -18.21 -30.92
CA MET A 1 -19.76 -17.52 -29.64
C MET A 1 -18.52 -17.08 -28.88
N LEU A 2 -17.56 -17.96 -28.57
CA LEU A 2 -16.31 -17.62 -27.84
C LEU A 2 -15.60 -16.33 -28.31
N SER A 3 -15.47 -16.11 -29.63
CA SER A 3 -14.83 -14.89 -30.17
C SER A 3 -15.50 -13.56 -29.80
N ARG A 4 -16.80 -13.56 -29.48
CA ARG A 4 -17.51 -12.34 -29.02
C ARG A 4 -17.34 -12.09 -27.52
N MET A 5 -16.98 -13.10 -26.73
CA MET A 5 -16.76 -12.96 -25.28
C MET A 5 -15.28 -12.66 -24.96
N VAL A 6 -14.33 -13.18 -25.74
CA VAL A 6 -12.90 -12.79 -25.65
C VAL A 6 -12.69 -11.30 -25.94
N GLY A 7 -13.54 -10.70 -26.78
CA GLY A 7 -13.49 -9.27 -27.06
C GLY A 7 -13.77 -8.39 -25.84
N TRP A 8 -14.58 -8.81 -24.87
CA TRP A 8 -14.99 -7.94 -23.77
C TRP A 8 -13.88 -7.68 -22.73
N PRO A 9 -13.13 -8.68 -22.22
CA PRO A 9 -11.99 -8.43 -21.33
C PRO A 9 -10.86 -7.67 -22.00
N LEU A 10 -10.56 -7.95 -23.29
CA LEU A 10 -9.55 -7.21 -24.04
C LEU A 10 -10.01 -5.77 -24.36
N LEU A 11 -11.30 -5.56 -24.65
CA LEU A 11 -11.87 -4.21 -24.74
C LEU A 11 -11.83 -3.51 -23.38
N PHE A 12 -12.16 -4.17 -22.27
CA PHE A 12 -12.09 -3.58 -20.93
C PHE A 12 -10.66 -3.24 -20.54
N LEU A 13 -9.69 -4.12 -20.83
CA LEU A 13 -8.27 -3.86 -20.59
C LEU A 13 -7.76 -2.75 -21.51
N SER A 14 -8.20 -2.67 -22.77
CA SER A 14 -7.88 -1.54 -23.65
C SER A 14 -8.62 -0.25 -23.27
N LEU A 15 -9.81 -0.34 -22.66
CA LEU A 15 -10.56 0.81 -22.14
C LEU A 15 -9.91 1.32 -20.85
N LEU A 16 -9.41 0.43 -20.00
CA LEU A 16 -8.67 0.76 -18.78
C LEU A 16 -7.26 1.26 -19.11
N LEU A 17 -6.53 0.65 -20.05
CA LEU A 17 -5.28 1.21 -20.56
C LEU A 17 -5.51 2.52 -21.30
N SER A 18 -6.60 2.70 -22.05
CA SER A 18 -6.89 3.99 -22.69
C SER A 18 -7.40 5.04 -21.70
N LEU A 19 -8.11 4.69 -20.62
CA LEU A 19 -8.39 5.63 -19.54
C LEU A 19 -7.10 5.99 -18.77
N ALA A 20 -6.22 5.03 -18.50
CA ALA A 20 -4.91 5.27 -17.90
C ALA A 20 -4.00 6.12 -18.80
N LEU A 21 -4.01 5.87 -20.11
CA LEU A 21 -3.32 6.69 -21.11
C LEU A 21 -3.99 8.04 -21.34
N LEU A 22 -5.31 8.20 -21.18
CA LEU A 22 -5.97 9.51 -21.17
C LEU A 22 -5.64 10.29 -19.89
N SER A 23 -5.45 9.65 -18.74
CA SER A 23 -4.88 10.31 -17.55
C SER A 23 -3.38 10.61 -17.69
N ALA A 24 -2.66 9.90 -18.55
CA ALA A 24 -1.25 10.16 -18.87
C ALA A 24 -1.03 11.07 -20.10
N ALA A 25 -2.08 11.42 -20.84
CA ALA A 25 -2.04 12.30 -22.02
C ALA A 25 -2.30 13.79 -21.68
N GLY A 26 -2.49 14.11 -20.40
CA GLY A 26 -2.36 15.48 -19.91
C GLY A 26 -0.88 15.84 -19.73
N GLY A 27 -0.20 16.21 -20.81
CA GLY A 27 1.15 16.75 -20.73
C GLY A 27 1.17 17.99 -19.82
N LYS A 28 2.11 18.02 -18.87
CA LYS A 28 2.27 19.14 -17.92
C LYS A 28 2.67 20.40 -18.67
N SER A 29 1.77 21.37 -18.78
CA SER A 29 2.05 22.67 -19.39
C SER A 29 2.84 23.56 -18.43
N LEU A 30 3.82 24.28 -18.96
CA LEU A 30 4.79 25.04 -18.18
C LEU A 30 4.64 26.55 -18.44
N PHE A 31 4.48 27.32 -17.38
CA PHE A 31 4.71 28.75 -17.34
C PHE A 31 6.19 29.02 -17.10
N LYS A 32 6.83 29.78 -17.97
CA LYS A 32 8.25 30.13 -17.85
C LYS A 32 8.42 31.42 -17.04
N VAL A 33 9.13 31.33 -15.93
CA VAL A 33 9.46 32.47 -15.06
C VAL A 33 10.94 32.78 -15.21
N GLY A 34 11.26 33.93 -15.81
CA GLY A 34 12.62 34.47 -15.84
C GLY A 34 12.99 35.09 -14.49
N ILE A 35 14.12 34.70 -13.92
CA ILE A 35 14.63 35.24 -12.65
C ILE A 35 16.06 35.71 -12.89
N VAL A 36 16.34 36.99 -12.61
CA VAL A 36 17.70 37.55 -12.70
C VAL A 36 18.12 38.06 -11.33
N SER A 37 19.18 37.48 -10.77
CA SER A 37 19.64 37.78 -9.41
C SER A 37 21.16 37.81 -9.35
N SER A 38 21.70 38.62 -8.43
CA SER A 38 23.13 38.68 -8.13
C SER A 38 23.55 37.47 -7.29
N VAL A 39 23.89 36.37 -7.95
CA VAL A 39 24.40 35.13 -7.31
C VAL A 39 25.91 35.24 -7.07
N THR A 40 26.62 36.02 -7.88
CA THR A 40 28.03 36.37 -7.67
C THR A 40 28.27 37.88 -7.69
N GLY A 41 29.42 38.33 -7.16
CA GLY A 41 29.83 39.74 -7.11
C GLY A 41 29.64 40.42 -5.73
N GLU A 42 29.53 41.75 -5.74
CA GLU A 42 29.44 42.58 -4.51
C GLU A 42 28.03 42.58 -3.89
N LEU A 43 26.97 42.35 -4.69
CA LEU A 43 25.56 42.39 -4.27
C LEU A 43 25.00 40.99 -4.00
N THR A 44 25.82 40.10 -3.45
CA THR A 44 25.43 38.70 -3.20
C THR A 44 24.44 38.51 -2.05
N ASP A 45 24.17 39.53 -1.23
CA ASP A 45 23.16 39.50 -0.16
C ASP A 45 21.75 39.06 -0.65
N TRP A 46 21.46 39.16 -1.95
CA TRP A 46 20.14 38.88 -2.54
C TRP A 46 19.99 37.49 -3.20
N HIS A 47 21.03 36.65 -3.20
CA HIS A 47 20.98 35.30 -3.80
C HIS A 47 19.89 34.39 -3.19
N GLU A 48 19.53 34.58 -1.92
CA GLU A 48 18.42 33.88 -1.23
C GLU A 48 17.06 34.03 -1.96
N SER A 49 16.93 35.03 -2.85
CA SER A 49 15.72 35.19 -3.67
C SER A 49 15.54 34.06 -4.69
N VAL A 50 16.63 33.39 -5.12
CA VAL A 50 16.60 32.18 -5.95
C VAL A 50 16.18 30.98 -5.09
N GLU A 51 16.78 30.84 -3.90
CA GLU A 51 16.49 29.78 -2.94
C GLU A 51 15.00 29.73 -2.57
N GLY A 52 14.37 30.90 -2.41
CA GLY A 52 12.94 31.03 -2.17
C GLY A 52 12.07 30.54 -3.33
N TRP A 53 12.42 30.83 -4.58
CA TRP A 53 11.68 30.31 -5.74
C TRP A 53 11.82 28.79 -5.88
N GLU A 54 13.00 28.24 -5.59
CA GLU A 54 13.24 26.79 -5.62
C GLU A 54 12.51 26.05 -4.49
N VAL A 55 12.48 26.60 -3.27
CA VAL A 55 11.67 26.07 -2.15
C VAL A 55 10.18 26.05 -2.51
N TYR A 56 9.68 27.15 -3.07
CA TYR A 56 8.28 27.24 -3.52
C TYR A 56 7.98 26.22 -4.62
N LYS A 57 8.82 26.14 -5.65
CA LYS A 57 8.67 25.16 -6.73
C LYS A 57 8.70 23.71 -6.21
N SER A 58 9.59 23.39 -5.27
CA SER A 58 9.70 22.06 -4.69
C SER A 58 8.41 21.64 -3.95
N LYS A 59 7.82 22.53 -3.14
CA LYS A 59 6.51 22.29 -2.50
C LYS A 59 5.38 22.19 -3.54
N LEU A 60 5.37 23.06 -4.56
CA LEU A 60 4.37 23.03 -5.63
C LEU A 60 4.40 21.72 -6.43
N ASP A 61 5.58 21.24 -6.81
CA ASP A 61 5.76 19.98 -7.53
C ASP A 61 5.46 18.75 -6.64
N LYS A 62 5.60 18.87 -5.31
CA LYS A 62 5.20 17.83 -4.35
C LYS A 62 3.69 17.76 -4.13
N GLU A 63 3.02 18.91 -3.96
CA GLU A 63 1.57 18.99 -3.73
C GLU A 63 0.76 18.78 -5.04
N TYR A 64 1.30 19.26 -6.16
CA TYR A 64 0.70 19.13 -7.48
C TYR A 64 1.68 18.50 -8.49
N PRO A 65 1.98 17.18 -8.41
CA PRO A 65 2.91 16.50 -9.32
C PRO A 65 2.59 16.72 -10.81
N LEU A 66 1.28 16.69 -11.13
CA LEU A 66 0.73 16.91 -12.49
C LEU A 66 0.46 18.39 -12.82
N GLY A 67 0.82 19.33 -11.94
CA GLY A 67 0.52 20.76 -12.05
C GLY A 67 -0.79 21.19 -11.36
N PHE A 68 -0.82 22.44 -10.93
CA PHE A 68 -1.96 23.09 -10.28
C PHE A 68 -3.07 23.38 -11.32
N PRO A 69 -4.35 23.27 -10.95
CA PRO A 69 -5.46 23.38 -11.91
C PRO A 69 -5.85 24.83 -12.17
N ILE A 70 -5.93 25.23 -13.44
CA ILE A 70 -6.68 26.40 -13.88
C ILE A 70 -8.01 25.91 -14.47
N ILE A 71 -9.10 26.32 -13.84
CA ILE A 71 -10.47 25.89 -14.16
C ILE A 71 -11.16 26.99 -14.96
N GLY A 72 -11.57 26.69 -16.18
CA GLY A 72 -12.50 27.49 -16.96
C GLY A 72 -13.91 26.88 -16.97
N ASN A 73 -14.84 27.58 -17.62
CA ASN A 73 -16.24 27.15 -17.79
C ASN A 73 -16.39 25.89 -18.66
N ASP A 74 -15.48 25.69 -19.63
CA ASP A 74 -15.56 24.64 -20.66
C ASP A 74 -14.48 23.55 -20.53
N ALA A 75 -13.33 23.89 -19.94
CA ALA A 75 -12.17 23.03 -19.80
C ALA A 75 -11.41 23.31 -18.50
N THR A 76 -10.60 22.34 -18.05
CA THR A 76 -9.66 22.49 -16.94
C THR A 76 -8.30 21.98 -17.40
N TYR A 77 -7.28 22.82 -17.28
CA TYR A 77 -5.90 22.49 -17.64
C TYR A 77 -5.01 22.56 -16.41
N ARG A 78 -3.90 21.81 -16.40
CA ARG A 78 -2.94 21.79 -15.30
C ARG A 78 -1.63 22.43 -15.72
N PHE A 79 -1.12 23.31 -14.87
CA PHE A 79 0.06 24.12 -15.13
C PHE A 79 1.09 24.03 -14.01
N SER A 80 2.31 24.44 -14.29
CA SER A 80 3.40 24.50 -13.32
C SER A 80 4.42 25.54 -13.75
N PHE A 81 5.29 25.97 -12.84
CA PHE A 81 6.39 26.87 -13.18
C PHE A 81 7.65 26.12 -13.60
N GLU A 82 8.29 26.63 -14.66
CA GLU A 82 9.66 26.39 -15.09
C GLU A 82 10.47 27.64 -14.74
N LEU A 83 11.59 27.48 -14.01
CA LEU A 83 12.39 28.61 -13.52
C LEU A 83 13.63 28.80 -14.40
N ASN A 84 13.72 29.94 -15.07
CA ASN A 84 14.81 30.32 -15.94
C ASN A 84 15.70 31.34 -15.24
N ILE A 85 16.62 30.85 -14.40
CA ILE A 85 17.51 31.67 -13.59
C ILE A 85 18.71 32.16 -14.41
N ARG A 86 19.16 33.39 -14.17
CA ARG A 86 20.40 33.99 -14.68
C ARG A 86 21.12 34.75 -13.56
N ASP A 87 22.45 34.63 -13.53
CA ASP A 87 23.31 35.46 -12.66
C ASP A 87 23.68 36.76 -13.40
N ASP A 88 23.50 37.90 -12.74
CA ASP A 88 23.94 39.21 -13.26
C ASP A 88 25.36 39.62 -12.82
N GLU A 89 26.01 38.79 -11.99
CA GLU A 89 27.34 39.03 -11.42
C GLU A 89 27.44 40.40 -10.69
N SER A 90 26.34 40.87 -10.11
CA SER A 90 26.21 42.18 -9.46
C SER A 90 26.45 43.37 -10.39
N ASN A 91 26.17 43.24 -11.69
CA ASN A 91 26.39 44.31 -12.67
C ASN A 91 25.11 44.68 -13.45
N LEU A 92 24.75 45.97 -13.44
CA LEU A 92 23.53 46.46 -14.10
C LEU A 92 23.48 46.17 -15.61
N GLN A 93 24.59 46.30 -16.34
CA GLN A 93 24.59 46.05 -17.79
C GLN A 93 24.40 44.56 -18.11
N LYS A 94 24.94 43.67 -17.27
CA LYS A 94 24.69 42.22 -17.33
C LYS A 94 23.25 41.89 -16.94
N HIS A 95 22.70 42.56 -15.94
CA HIS A 95 21.30 42.42 -15.55
C HIS A 95 20.35 42.78 -16.71
N GLU A 96 20.49 43.98 -17.31
CA GLU A 96 19.69 44.41 -18.47
C GLU A 96 19.81 43.44 -19.67
N ALA A 97 21.01 42.88 -19.89
CA ALA A 97 21.25 41.87 -20.92
C ALA A 97 20.58 40.53 -20.61
N ALA A 98 20.71 40.01 -19.38
CA ALA A 98 20.06 38.77 -18.95
C ALA A 98 18.53 38.85 -19.02
N VAL A 99 17.94 39.99 -18.64
CA VAL A 99 16.51 40.26 -18.79
C VAL A 99 16.12 40.33 -20.28
N ALA A 100 16.95 40.92 -21.15
CA ALA A 100 16.71 40.95 -22.60
C ALA A 100 16.74 39.55 -23.22
N ASP A 101 17.71 38.74 -22.84
CA ASP A 101 17.87 37.36 -23.32
C ASP A 101 16.66 36.51 -22.91
N LEU A 102 16.23 36.57 -21.63
CA LEU A 102 15.03 35.87 -21.15
C LEU A 102 13.75 36.29 -21.89
N ILE A 103 13.58 37.60 -22.15
CA ILE A 103 12.46 38.11 -22.97
C ILE A 103 12.54 37.53 -24.40
N SER A 104 13.74 37.39 -24.98
CA SER A 104 13.93 36.82 -26.32
C SER A 104 13.70 35.30 -26.38
N GLU A 105 13.96 34.58 -25.28
CA GLU A 105 13.68 33.14 -25.10
C GLU A 105 12.17 32.85 -24.93
N GLY A 106 11.35 33.89 -24.78
CA GLY A 106 9.90 33.80 -24.63
C GLY A 106 9.48 33.26 -23.26
N VAL A 107 9.95 33.91 -22.19
CA VAL A 107 9.39 33.72 -20.83
C VAL A 107 8.02 34.40 -20.70
N ASP A 108 7.14 33.85 -19.87
CA ASP A 108 5.80 34.39 -19.62
C ASP A 108 5.79 35.45 -18.51
N PHE A 109 6.73 35.34 -17.56
CA PHE A 109 6.86 36.19 -16.37
C PHE A 109 8.33 36.58 -16.13
N ILE A 110 8.55 37.73 -15.49
CA ILE A 110 9.84 38.13 -14.91
C ILE A 110 9.67 38.30 -13.39
N ALA A 111 10.69 37.97 -12.59
CA ALA A 111 10.62 38.12 -11.14
C ALA A 111 11.98 38.37 -10.46
N ASN A 112 11.91 39.05 -9.32
CA ASN A 112 12.96 39.12 -8.30
C ASN A 112 14.33 39.72 -8.69
N ALA A 113 14.37 40.80 -9.48
CA ALA A 113 15.58 41.63 -9.53
C ALA A 113 16.11 42.06 -8.13
N GLN A 114 17.44 42.16 -8.06
CA GLN A 114 18.17 42.83 -6.99
C GLN A 114 17.65 44.29 -6.85
N PRO A 115 17.38 44.82 -5.64
CA PRO A 115 16.68 46.10 -5.46
C PRO A 115 17.26 47.35 -6.14
N ASN A 116 18.57 47.39 -6.42
CA ASN A 116 19.21 48.48 -7.16
C ASN A 116 19.04 48.37 -8.68
N PHE A 117 18.69 47.19 -9.21
CA PHE A 117 18.43 46.93 -10.64
C PHE A 117 16.92 46.77 -10.94
N ALA A 118 16.09 46.63 -9.90
CA ALA A 118 14.64 46.44 -10.01
C ALA A 118 13.92 47.57 -10.76
N MET A 119 14.46 48.80 -10.79
CA MET A 119 13.90 49.91 -11.57
C MET A 119 14.01 49.63 -13.08
N GLU A 120 15.19 49.21 -13.53
CA GLU A 120 15.49 48.91 -14.92
C GLU A 120 14.77 47.62 -15.37
N GLU A 121 14.75 46.58 -14.53
CA GLU A 121 13.96 45.36 -14.80
C GLU A 121 12.46 45.66 -14.93
N ALA A 122 11.90 46.48 -14.04
CA ALA A 122 10.49 46.89 -14.08
C ALA A 122 10.17 47.66 -15.37
N LEU A 123 11.04 48.58 -15.79
CA LEU A 123 10.88 49.34 -17.03
C LEU A 123 10.98 48.43 -18.27
N GLN A 124 11.94 47.51 -18.30
CA GLN A 124 12.19 46.58 -19.41
C GLN A 124 11.07 45.55 -19.55
N SER A 125 10.66 44.92 -18.45
CA SER A 125 9.56 43.94 -18.39
C SER A 125 8.22 44.57 -18.78
N ASN A 126 7.93 45.76 -18.25
CA ASN A 126 6.71 46.49 -18.59
C ASN A 126 6.68 46.94 -20.06
N LYS A 127 7.84 47.31 -20.63
CA LYS A 127 7.98 47.61 -22.07
C LYS A 127 7.80 46.37 -22.94
N ALA A 128 8.28 45.21 -22.48
CA ALA A 128 8.01 43.90 -23.09
C ALA A 128 6.57 43.40 -22.84
N ASN A 129 5.76 44.15 -22.09
CA ASN A 129 4.37 43.84 -21.76
C ASN A 129 4.20 42.54 -20.95
N LEU A 130 5.25 42.09 -20.25
CA LEU A 130 5.25 40.95 -19.33
C LEU A 130 4.91 41.41 -17.90
N ILE A 131 4.33 40.51 -17.10
CA ILE A 131 4.11 40.74 -15.66
C ILE A 131 5.45 40.58 -14.94
N ASN A 132 5.83 41.59 -14.15
CA ASN A 132 6.97 41.55 -13.24
C ASN A 132 6.48 41.55 -11.78
N ILE A 133 6.98 40.61 -10.98
CA ILE A 133 6.68 40.47 -9.56
C ILE A 133 7.96 40.48 -8.72
N HIS A 134 8.12 41.50 -7.87
CA HIS A 134 9.29 41.66 -7.01
C HIS A 134 9.00 41.26 -5.56
N GLY A 135 9.75 40.30 -5.03
CA GLY A 135 9.63 39.82 -3.65
C GLY A 135 10.48 40.58 -2.62
N VAL A 136 11.46 41.35 -3.08
CA VAL A 136 12.56 41.84 -2.22
C VAL A 136 12.79 43.35 -2.27
N THR A 137 12.49 44.02 -3.38
CA THR A 137 12.70 45.48 -3.49
C THR A 137 11.67 46.24 -2.64
N SER A 138 12.15 46.96 -1.63
CA SER A 138 11.33 47.81 -0.77
C SER A 138 11.30 49.26 -1.27
N ASN A 139 11.95 49.52 -2.41
CA ASN A 139 12.07 50.82 -3.07
C ASN A 139 10.73 51.32 -3.62
N THR A 140 10.03 52.14 -2.83
CA THR A 140 8.77 52.79 -3.18
C THR A 140 8.81 53.49 -4.56
N ALA A 141 9.96 54.05 -4.96
CA ALA A 141 10.12 54.76 -6.24
C ALA A 141 9.94 53.88 -7.50
N VAL A 142 10.14 52.55 -7.40
CA VAL A 142 9.83 51.60 -8.49
C VAL A 142 8.32 51.60 -8.75
N PHE A 143 7.54 51.60 -7.67
CA PHE A 143 6.08 51.45 -7.68
C PHE A 143 5.33 52.77 -7.89
N GLU A 144 5.86 53.90 -7.41
CA GLU A 144 5.29 55.25 -7.63
C GLU A 144 5.03 55.60 -9.11
N ARG A 145 5.74 54.95 -10.04
CA ARG A 145 5.51 55.06 -11.49
C ARG A 145 4.19 54.44 -11.96
N ALA A 146 3.49 53.71 -11.10
CA ALA A 146 2.22 53.03 -11.34
C ALA A 146 2.19 52.13 -12.61
N LEU A 147 3.33 51.50 -12.93
CA LEU A 147 3.48 50.67 -14.13
C LEU A 147 2.47 49.51 -14.11
N PRO A 148 1.69 49.29 -15.21
CA PRO A 148 0.53 48.40 -15.20
C PRO A 148 0.86 46.93 -14.93
N ASN A 149 2.06 46.48 -15.29
CA ASN A 149 2.46 45.08 -15.19
C ASN A 149 3.38 44.77 -13.99
N VAL A 150 3.67 45.74 -13.11
CA VAL A 150 4.70 45.61 -12.07
C VAL A 150 4.05 45.56 -10.69
N PHE A 151 4.39 44.55 -9.89
CA PHE A 151 3.87 44.32 -8.54
C PHE A 151 5.02 44.07 -7.54
N GLY A 152 4.85 44.50 -6.29
CA GLY A 152 5.87 44.37 -5.24
C GLY A 152 5.31 43.83 -3.92
N LEU A 153 5.85 42.73 -3.41
CA LEU A 153 5.39 42.10 -2.16
C LEU A 153 6.06 42.67 -0.90
N ALA A 154 7.28 43.22 -1.02
CA ALA A 154 7.98 43.86 0.08
C ALA A 154 7.34 45.23 0.43
N GLN A 155 7.18 45.50 1.72
CA GLN A 155 6.55 46.74 2.20
C GLN A 155 7.46 47.97 2.01
N PRO A 156 6.89 49.20 1.97
CA PRO A 156 7.67 50.43 1.88
C PRO A 156 8.69 50.58 3.01
N MET A 157 9.96 50.82 2.64
CA MET A 157 11.10 50.78 3.56
C MET A 157 11.08 51.87 4.65
N GLU A 158 10.31 52.94 4.43
CA GLU A 158 10.12 54.03 5.38
C GLU A 158 9.46 53.57 6.69
N ARG A 159 8.73 52.45 6.64
CA ARG A 159 8.01 51.90 7.78
C ARG A 159 8.92 51.17 8.79
N PHE A 160 10.15 50.79 8.44
CA PHE A 160 11.04 50.02 9.34
C PHE A 160 11.65 50.82 10.50
N PHE A 161 11.87 52.14 10.33
CA PHE A 161 12.68 52.92 11.27
C PHE A 161 11.95 53.58 12.47
N PRO A 162 10.64 53.93 12.41
CA PRO A 162 9.97 54.63 13.52
C PRO A 162 9.98 53.92 14.89
N GLU A 163 9.94 52.58 14.93
CA GLU A 163 9.99 51.81 16.18
C GLU A 163 11.42 51.70 16.75
N PRO A 164 12.46 51.31 15.98
CA PRO A 164 13.85 51.39 16.43
C PRO A 164 14.22 52.78 16.97
N MET A 165 13.90 53.85 16.24
CA MET A 165 14.27 55.21 16.69
C MET A 165 13.57 55.61 17.99
N LYS A 166 12.33 55.14 18.22
CA LYS A 166 11.68 55.29 19.52
C LYS A 166 12.44 54.53 20.61
N ALA A 167 12.82 53.28 20.35
CA ALA A 167 13.52 52.44 21.33
C ALA A 167 14.91 53.02 21.71
N PHE A 168 15.65 53.58 20.75
CA PHE A 168 16.89 54.31 21.02
C PHE A 168 16.65 55.52 21.94
N LYS A 169 15.57 56.28 21.71
CA LYS A 169 15.21 57.43 22.54
C LYS A 169 14.82 57.02 23.96
N ASP A 170 13.96 56.01 24.10
CA ASP A 170 13.51 55.46 25.39
C ASP A 170 14.69 54.92 26.24
N ALA A 171 15.81 54.53 25.59
CA ALA A 171 17.03 54.00 26.21
C ALA A 171 18.14 55.05 26.48
N ASN A 172 17.84 56.35 26.38
CA ASN A 172 18.81 57.46 26.52
C ASN A 172 20.00 57.36 25.55
N VAL A 173 19.73 57.02 24.29
CA VAL A 173 20.71 57.00 23.18
C VAL A 173 20.53 58.27 22.33
N ASP A 174 20.66 59.44 22.96
CA ASP A 174 20.23 60.74 22.38
C ASP A 174 20.93 61.17 21.09
N LYS A 175 22.10 60.60 20.77
CA LYS A 175 22.85 60.90 19.54
C LYS A 175 23.25 59.62 18.82
N VAL A 176 22.89 59.55 17.54
CA VAL A 176 23.02 58.37 16.67
C VAL A 176 23.78 58.74 15.41
N ALA A 177 24.79 57.94 15.04
CA ALA A 177 25.40 57.99 13.72
C ALA A 177 24.58 57.15 12.74
N ILE A 178 24.25 57.72 11.58
CA ILE A 178 23.55 57.02 10.50
C ILE A 178 24.50 56.95 9.30
N VAL A 179 24.86 55.74 8.91
CA VAL A 179 25.94 55.41 7.96
C VAL A 179 25.35 54.66 6.77
N TYR A 180 25.65 55.05 5.53
CA TYR A 180 25.10 54.36 4.34
C TYR A 180 25.94 54.43 3.07
N ARG A 181 25.76 53.43 2.20
CA ARG A 181 26.21 53.43 0.79
C ARG A 181 25.40 54.44 -0.02
N GLY A 182 26.05 55.51 -0.48
CA GLY A 182 25.41 56.59 -1.23
C GLY A 182 25.24 56.32 -2.73
N ASP A 183 26.03 55.41 -3.28
CA ASP A 183 25.99 54.91 -4.65
C ASP A 183 24.87 53.88 -4.87
N LEU A 184 24.57 53.06 -3.86
CA LEU A 184 23.50 52.06 -3.92
C LEU A 184 22.15 52.70 -3.55
N THR A 185 21.22 52.74 -4.51
CA THR A 185 19.96 53.47 -4.39
C THR A 185 19.08 52.95 -3.25
N GLU A 186 18.96 51.63 -3.07
CA GLU A 186 18.12 51.07 -2.00
C GLU A 186 18.64 51.48 -0.62
N LEU A 187 19.94 51.24 -0.35
CA LEU A 187 20.56 51.56 0.95
C LEU A 187 20.54 53.06 1.25
N ARG A 188 20.69 53.92 0.23
CA ARG A 188 20.54 55.37 0.36
C ARG A 188 19.10 55.76 0.71
N VAL A 189 18.08 55.17 0.08
CA VAL A 189 16.67 55.45 0.42
C VAL A 189 16.37 54.98 1.85
N ALA A 190 16.85 53.79 2.23
CA ALA A 190 16.71 53.23 3.57
C ALA A 190 17.19 54.20 4.65
N CYS A 191 18.43 54.67 4.55
CA CYS A 191 18.99 55.53 5.59
C CYS A 191 18.46 56.96 5.55
N LYS A 192 17.99 57.46 4.41
CA LYS A 192 17.25 58.74 4.39
C LYS A 192 15.92 58.65 5.13
N ALA A 193 15.22 57.51 5.07
CA ALA A 193 14.07 57.26 5.94
C ALA A 193 14.47 57.10 7.42
N ALA A 194 15.61 56.46 7.71
CA ALA A 194 16.14 56.36 9.07
C ALA A 194 16.45 57.73 9.70
N VAL A 195 17.05 58.66 8.94
CA VAL A 195 17.29 60.06 9.37
C VAL A 195 15.97 60.74 9.73
N GLN A 196 14.98 60.72 8.82
CA GLN A 196 13.67 61.33 9.06
C GLN A 196 12.97 60.75 10.30
N ALA A 197 13.03 59.42 10.47
CA ALA A 197 12.46 58.75 11.64
C ALA A 197 13.18 59.13 12.94
N ALA A 198 14.51 59.32 12.91
CA ALA A 198 15.30 59.70 14.08
C ALA A 198 15.03 61.14 14.52
N GLU A 199 15.03 62.07 13.58
CA GLU A 199 14.70 63.49 13.82
C GLU A 199 13.27 63.63 14.37
N ALA A 200 12.30 62.89 13.81
CA ALA A 200 10.92 62.85 14.30
C ALA A 200 10.75 62.29 15.72
N LYS A 201 11.77 61.65 16.30
CA LYS A 201 11.80 61.20 17.71
C LYS A 201 12.68 62.09 18.61
N GLY A 202 13.23 63.19 18.10
CA GLY A 202 14.09 64.10 18.87
C GLY A 202 15.46 63.49 19.22
N LEU A 203 16.03 62.72 18.29
CA LEU A 203 17.42 62.24 18.34
C LEU A 203 18.33 63.20 17.55
N SER A 204 19.57 63.39 18.02
CA SER A 204 20.60 64.11 17.28
C SER A 204 21.27 63.15 16.29
N VAL A 205 21.22 63.47 15.00
CA VAL A 205 21.75 62.61 13.93
C VAL A 205 23.13 63.09 13.47
N GLN A 206 24.07 62.16 13.31
CA GLN A 206 25.31 62.35 12.58
C GLN A 206 25.25 61.52 11.28
N GLU A 207 24.93 62.14 10.16
CA GLU A 207 24.84 61.47 8.86
C GLU A 207 26.24 61.30 8.22
N ILE A 208 26.56 60.10 7.72
CA ILE A 208 27.84 59.78 7.08
C ILE A 208 27.61 58.87 5.86
N SER A 209 27.87 59.37 4.66
CA SER A 209 27.77 58.59 3.41
C SER A 209 29.14 58.13 2.91
N TYR A 210 29.22 56.94 2.34
CA TYR A 210 30.40 56.40 1.65
C TYR A 210 30.01 55.67 0.36
N THR A 211 30.97 55.26 -0.46
CA THR A 211 30.72 54.80 -1.85
C THR A 211 31.55 53.58 -2.28
N SER A 212 32.14 52.85 -1.33
CA SER A 212 33.01 51.70 -1.62
C SER A 212 33.15 50.78 -0.40
N SER A 213 33.19 49.47 -0.66
CA SER A 213 33.49 48.41 0.32
C SER A 213 34.98 48.32 0.73
N ASP A 214 35.84 49.24 0.28
CA ASP A 214 37.27 49.25 0.60
C ASP A 214 37.50 49.38 2.13
N PRO A 215 38.29 48.47 2.76
CA PRO A 215 38.54 48.48 4.19
C PRO A 215 39.10 49.80 4.75
N GLU A 216 39.89 50.57 3.99
CA GLU A 216 40.40 51.88 4.42
C GLU A 216 39.29 52.95 4.44
N VAL A 217 38.36 52.89 3.49
CA VAL A 217 37.17 53.77 3.46
C VAL A 217 36.27 53.44 4.65
N LEU A 218 35.98 52.17 4.88
CA LEU A 218 35.17 51.68 6.00
C LEU A 218 35.82 52.03 7.37
N TYR A 219 37.13 51.87 7.50
CA TYR A 219 37.88 52.31 8.68
C TYR A 219 37.79 53.83 8.89
N GLY A 220 37.95 54.62 7.82
CA GLY A 220 37.79 56.07 7.85
C GLY A 220 36.40 56.53 8.31
N VAL A 221 35.34 55.86 7.86
CA VAL A 221 33.96 56.07 8.33
C VAL A 221 33.81 55.69 9.81
N THR A 222 34.30 54.51 10.21
CA THR A 222 34.21 54.04 11.60
C THR A 222 34.94 54.99 12.56
N ARG A 223 36.09 55.54 12.14
CA ARG A 223 36.84 56.53 12.92
C ARG A 223 36.03 57.81 13.16
N GLN A 224 35.22 58.27 12.19
CA GLN A 224 34.34 59.42 12.37
C GLN A 224 33.22 59.17 13.39
N VAL A 225 32.72 57.92 13.49
CA VAL A 225 31.77 57.50 14.54
C VAL A 225 32.46 57.50 15.91
N ASN A 226 33.70 56.97 16.00
CA ASN A 226 34.42 56.87 17.26
C ASN A 226 34.79 58.25 17.86
N LEU A 227 35.30 59.17 17.03
CA LEU A 227 35.76 60.51 17.42
C LEU A 227 34.70 61.36 18.15
N SER A 228 33.41 61.09 17.91
CA SER A 228 32.30 61.73 18.62
C SER A 228 32.07 61.05 19.97
N SER A 229 32.59 61.63 21.06
CA SER A 229 32.35 61.13 22.43
C SER A 229 30.87 61.07 22.81
N SER A 230 30.04 61.95 22.23
CA SER A 230 28.59 61.99 22.44
C SER A 230 27.78 61.01 21.60
N THR A 231 28.35 60.38 20.56
CA THR A 231 27.63 59.38 19.76
C THR A 231 27.51 58.07 20.55
N LEU A 232 26.28 57.69 20.85
CA LEU A 232 25.93 56.51 21.65
C LEU A 232 25.25 55.41 20.82
N GLY A 233 24.71 55.73 19.65
CA GLY A 233 24.05 54.77 18.75
C GLY A 233 24.64 54.76 17.34
N LEU A 234 24.48 53.65 16.63
CA LEU A 234 24.82 53.47 15.22
C LEU A 234 23.68 52.79 14.46
N VAL A 235 23.39 53.30 13.26
CA VAL A 235 22.48 52.70 12.27
C VAL A 235 23.21 52.63 10.94
N GLY A 236 23.38 51.44 10.38
CA GLY A 236 24.05 51.22 9.10
C GLY A 236 23.10 50.70 8.02
N CYS A 237 22.97 51.42 6.91
CA CYS A 237 22.36 50.90 5.69
C CYS A 237 23.48 50.47 4.74
N THR A 238 23.91 49.22 4.93
CA THR A 238 25.15 48.66 4.40
C THR A 238 24.88 47.26 3.84
N LEU A 239 25.82 46.71 3.08
CA LEU A 239 25.86 45.29 2.75
C LEU A 239 26.23 44.46 3.99
N SER A 240 25.96 43.16 3.99
CA SER A 240 26.27 42.27 5.13
C SER A 240 27.78 42.23 5.42
N ALA A 241 28.60 42.10 4.38
CA ALA A 241 30.07 42.11 4.49
C ALA A 241 30.62 43.43 5.08
N GLU A 242 29.99 44.56 4.77
CA GLU A 242 30.35 45.87 5.34
C GLU A 242 29.94 45.97 6.82
N ALA A 243 28.75 45.46 7.18
CA ALA A 243 28.27 45.42 8.57
C ALA A 243 29.21 44.62 9.49
N HIS A 244 29.76 43.50 8.98
CA HIS A 244 30.79 42.71 9.67
C HIS A 244 32.03 43.60 9.92
N GLN A 245 32.58 44.25 8.89
CA GLN A 245 33.76 45.11 9.04
C GLN A 245 33.54 46.27 10.02
N PHE A 246 32.37 46.93 9.98
CA PHE A 246 32.03 47.99 10.93
C PHE A 246 32.03 47.51 12.39
N LEU A 247 31.44 46.34 12.68
CA LEU A 247 31.44 45.77 14.03
C LEU A 247 32.86 45.48 14.53
N ASN A 248 33.70 44.85 13.69
CA ASN A 248 35.09 44.56 14.05
C ASN A 248 35.89 45.83 14.35
N LYS A 249 35.77 46.89 13.53
CA LYS A 249 36.48 48.15 13.77
C LYS A 249 35.96 48.93 14.97
N ILE A 250 34.67 48.85 15.30
CA ILE A 250 34.12 49.40 16.55
C ILE A 250 34.67 48.64 17.77
N HIS A 251 34.83 47.32 17.65
CA HIS A 251 35.38 46.48 18.69
C HIS A 251 36.88 46.75 18.96
N GLU A 252 37.70 46.81 17.90
CA GLU A 252 39.12 47.19 17.98
C GLU A 252 39.31 48.53 18.70
N MET A 253 38.43 49.50 18.43
CA MET A 253 38.46 50.84 19.05
C MET A 253 37.84 50.90 20.46
N ARG A 254 37.31 49.79 20.99
CA ARG A 254 36.66 49.66 22.31
C ARG A 254 35.59 50.74 22.61
N LYS A 255 34.82 51.16 21.59
CA LYS A 255 33.75 52.15 21.76
C LYS A 255 32.50 51.48 22.36
N PRO A 256 32.03 51.86 23.57
CA PRO A 256 30.84 51.26 24.18
C PRO A 256 29.56 51.92 23.63
N LEU A 257 29.16 51.52 22.42
CA LEU A 257 27.86 51.91 21.84
C LEU A 257 26.71 51.23 22.61
N LYS A 258 25.63 51.99 22.82
CA LYS A 258 24.40 51.58 23.52
C LYS A 258 23.31 51.05 22.58
N GLY A 259 23.46 51.20 21.27
CA GLY A 259 22.53 50.69 20.27
C GLY A 259 23.20 50.59 18.91
N ILE A 260 23.03 49.46 18.22
CA ILE A 260 23.56 49.19 16.89
C ILE A 260 22.47 48.49 16.07
N MET A 261 22.23 48.99 14.86
CA MET A 261 21.29 48.45 13.89
C MET A 261 21.95 48.39 12.51
N PHE A 262 21.75 47.31 11.75
CA PHE A 262 22.12 47.22 10.33
C PHE A 262 20.93 46.76 9.48
N THR A 263 20.81 47.26 8.25
CA THR A 263 19.73 46.83 7.33
C THR A 263 19.91 45.40 6.84
N ASN A 264 21.16 44.98 6.59
CA ASN A 264 21.53 43.64 6.11
C ASN A 264 22.61 43.06 7.02
N GLY A 265 22.78 41.73 7.01
CA GLY A 265 23.71 41.00 7.88
C GLY A 265 23.01 40.26 9.04
N PRO A 266 22.52 40.94 10.09
CA PRO A 266 22.07 40.27 11.33
C PRO A 266 20.86 39.32 11.21
N ALA A 267 20.19 39.27 10.05
CA ALA A 267 19.14 38.31 9.75
C ALA A 267 19.68 37.02 9.08
N ASN A 268 20.81 37.10 8.39
CA ASN A 268 21.41 36.01 7.62
C ASN A 268 22.26 35.11 8.53
N HIS A 269 22.14 33.79 8.36
CA HIS A 269 22.79 32.82 9.23
C HIS A 269 24.32 32.80 9.08
N THR A 270 24.83 32.80 7.85
CA THR A 270 26.27 32.78 7.54
C THR A 270 26.98 34.00 8.14
N TRP A 271 26.35 35.18 8.07
CA TRP A 271 26.86 36.40 8.72
C TRP A 271 26.98 36.28 10.25
N LEU A 272 26.04 35.57 10.89
CA LEU A 272 26.06 35.36 12.34
C LEU A 272 27.17 34.39 12.78
N GLU A 273 27.48 33.38 11.97
CA GLU A 273 28.62 32.48 12.18
C GLU A 273 29.95 33.22 12.02
N GLU A 274 30.09 34.06 11.00
CA GLU A 274 31.30 34.86 10.75
C GLU A 274 31.58 35.90 11.84
N VAL A 275 30.55 36.62 12.30
CA VAL A 275 30.70 37.74 13.26
C VAL A 275 30.77 37.25 14.71
N GLY A 276 30.17 36.10 15.02
CA GLY A 276 30.13 35.55 16.38
C GLY A 276 29.53 36.52 17.41
N GLU A 277 30.02 36.49 18.65
CA GLU A 277 29.42 37.25 19.77
C GLU A 277 29.32 38.77 19.56
N LEU A 278 30.08 39.34 18.62
CA LEU A 278 29.97 40.76 18.30
C LEU A 278 28.58 41.15 17.75
N ALA A 279 27.87 40.20 17.14
CA ALA A 279 26.50 40.38 16.68
C ALA A 279 25.47 40.49 17.81
N LEU A 280 25.80 40.09 19.05
CA LEU A 280 24.82 39.99 20.13
C LEU A 280 24.13 41.33 20.45
N ASN A 281 22.79 41.29 20.49
CA ASN A 281 21.86 42.43 20.63
C ASN A 281 21.79 43.39 19.43
N VAL A 282 22.55 43.19 18.34
CA VAL A 282 22.44 44.02 17.12
C VAL A 282 21.03 43.86 16.52
N LEU A 283 20.47 44.97 16.03
CA LEU A 283 19.15 45.01 15.42
C LEU A 283 19.19 44.94 13.90
N THR A 284 18.15 44.39 13.30
CA THR A 284 17.93 44.40 11.84
C THR A 284 16.43 44.44 11.51
N PRO A 285 16.01 45.16 10.46
CA PRO A 285 14.64 45.10 9.96
C PRO A 285 14.37 43.78 9.22
N ALA A 286 13.14 43.29 9.25
CA ALA A 286 12.70 42.21 8.38
C ALA A 286 11.19 42.29 8.08
N SER A 287 10.81 42.02 6.83
CA SER A 287 9.39 41.89 6.44
C SER A 287 8.72 40.62 6.97
N TRP A 288 9.51 39.60 7.32
CA TRP A 288 9.04 38.28 7.74
C TRP A 288 10.04 37.62 8.68
N HIS A 289 9.55 36.71 9.53
CA HIS A 289 10.37 35.81 10.35
C HIS A 289 9.58 34.54 10.67
N LYS A 290 10.25 33.40 10.86
CA LYS A 290 9.60 32.09 11.12
C LYS A 290 8.62 32.02 12.31
N ASP A 291 8.65 33.03 13.18
CA ASP A 291 7.86 33.11 14.42
C ASP A 291 6.80 34.24 14.35
N THR A 292 6.41 34.71 13.17
CA THR A 292 5.28 35.63 13.02
C THR A 292 3.95 34.88 13.05
N ASP A 293 2.93 35.46 13.73
CA ASP A 293 1.56 34.92 13.82
C ASP A 293 0.78 35.07 12.50
N ASP A 294 1.28 34.48 11.41
CA ASP A 294 0.66 34.57 10.09
C ASP A 294 -0.22 33.35 9.78
N VAL A 295 -1.31 33.56 9.04
CA VAL A 295 -2.42 32.61 8.90
C VAL A 295 -2.07 31.45 7.98
N THR A 296 -2.64 30.28 8.30
CA THR A 296 -2.37 29.03 7.59
C THR A 296 -3.00 28.97 6.20
N ASP A 297 -2.21 28.65 5.18
CA ASP A 297 -2.70 28.39 3.82
C ASP A 297 -2.48 26.92 3.40
N PHE A 298 -3.29 26.44 2.46
CA PHE A 298 -3.33 25.05 2.00
C PHE A 298 -2.01 24.56 1.40
N LEU A 299 -1.27 25.43 0.67
CA LEU A 299 0.01 25.05 0.05
C LEU A 299 1.24 25.35 0.91
N MET A 300 1.18 26.35 1.79
CA MET A 300 2.28 26.76 2.67
C MET A 300 1.71 27.01 4.06
N VAL A 301 1.85 26.00 4.92
CA VAL A 301 1.02 25.84 6.13
C VAL A 301 1.21 26.95 7.15
N ASP A 302 2.44 27.34 7.51
CA ASP A 302 2.70 28.52 8.35
C ASP A 302 4.17 28.97 8.23
N SER A 303 4.53 30.08 8.89
CA SER A 303 5.90 30.62 8.93
C SER A 303 6.94 29.63 9.50
N ALA A 304 6.55 28.77 10.44
CA ALA A 304 7.45 27.79 11.04
C ALA A 304 7.63 26.56 10.14
N GLU A 305 6.58 26.05 9.48
CA GLU A 305 6.67 24.98 8.48
C GLU A 305 7.46 25.46 7.26
N TYR A 306 7.24 26.67 6.76
CA TYR A 306 8.06 27.24 5.69
C TYR A 306 9.55 27.28 6.09
N SER A 307 9.86 27.68 7.34
CA SER A 307 11.22 27.65 7.85
C SER A 307 11.80 26.23 7.94
N ARG A 308 11.01 25.21 8.30
CA ARG A 308 11.46 23.80 8.30
C ARG A 308 11.70 23.29 6.87
N LEU A 309 10.80 23.63 5.95
CA LEU A 309 10.88 23.24 4.54
C LEU A 309 12.14 23.82 3.89
N SER A 310 12.37 25.13 4.03
CA SER A 310 13.58 25.78 3.50
C SER A 310 14.85 25.20 4.13
N TYR A 311 14.85 24.96 5.45
CA TYR A 311 15.98 24.28 6.13
C TYR A 311 16.22 22.87 5.58
N SER A 312 15.18 22.11 5.25
CA SER A 312 15.32 20.77 4.65
C SER A 312 15.88 20.79 3.22
N THR A 313 15.72 21.90 2.49
CA THR A 313 16.25 22.07 1.13
C THR A 313 17.69 22.60 1.13
N TRP A 314 18.00 23.56 2.01
CA TRP A 314 19.25 24.33 1.96
C TRP A 314 20.18 24.17 3.18
N GLY A 315 19.77 23.43 4.21
CA GLY A 315 20.57 23.21 5.43
C GLY A 315 20.72 24.42 6.36
N ARG A 316 20.02 25.53 6.06
CA ARG A 316 20.07 26.79 6.83
C ARG A 316 18.68 27.45 6.91
N PRO A 317 18.37 28.25 7.95
CA PRO A 317 17.09 28.91 8.07
C PRO A 317 16.94 30.04 7.04
N PRO A 318 15.76 30.23 6.41
CA PRO A 318 15.54 31.29 5.44
C PRO A 318 15.49 32.68 6.10
N THR A 319 15.93 33.71 5.37
CA THR A 319 15.59 35.10 5.73
C THR A 319 14.28 35.55 5.07
N HIS A 320 13.88 36.79 5.35
CA HIS A 320 12.76 37.45 4.69
C HIS A 320 12.93 37.58 3.16
N ILE A 321 14.16 37.49 2.63
CA ILE A 321 14.44 37.53 1.18
C ILE A 321 13.91 36.26 0.50
N ALA A 322 14.27 35.09 1.02
CA ALA A 322 13.76 33.81 0.53
C ALA A 322 12.23 33.70 0.72
N ALA A 323 11.72 34.12 1.89
CA ALA A 323 10.29 34.07 2.16
C ALA A 323 9.47 34.97 1.21
N GLY A 324 9.93 36.20 0.94
CA GLY A 324 9.29 37.11 -0.01
C GLY A 324 9.33 36.56 -1.45
N ALA A 325 10.42 35.90 -1.82
CA ALA A 325 10.54 35.22 -3.12
C ALA A 325 9.58 34.03 -3.27
N SER A 326 9.47 33.16 -2.26
CA SER A 326 8.48 32.08 -2.25
C SER A 326 7.04 32.61 -2.30
N ALA A 327 6.78 33.74 -1.64
CA ALA A 327 5.47 34.40 -1.65
C ALA A 327 5.11 34.95 -3.05
N CYS A 328 6.07 35.43 -3.85
CA CYS A 328 5.81 35.85 -5.23
C CYS A 328 5.20 34.72 -6.06
N GLY A 329 5.84 33.54 -6.03
CA GLY A 329 5.35 32.37 -6.76
C GLY A 329 3.95 31.95 -6.30
N TYR A 330 3.69 32.01 -5.00
CA TYR A 330 2.41 31.65 -4.43
C TYR A 330 1.28 32.64 -4.79
N VAL A 331 1.52 33.94 -4.64
CA VAL A 331 0.59 35.01 -5.05
C VAL A 331 0.28 34.90 -6.55
N LEU A 332 1.29 34.64 -7.38
CA LEU A 332 1.14 34.48 -8.82
C LEU A 332 0.29 33.24 -9.18
N GLN A 333 0.49 32.11 -8.50
CA GLN A 333 -0.37 30.92 -8.66
C GLN A 333 -1.82 31.24 -8.34
N LYS A 334 -2.11 31.88 -7.19
CA LYS A 334 -3.49 32.16 -6.80
C LYS A 334 -4.17 33.20 -7.69
N ALA A 335 -3.43 34.18 -8.21
CA ALA A 335 -3.95 35.06 -9.26
C ALA A 335 -4.27 34.30 -10.56
N LEU A 336 -3.43 33.34 -10.97
CA LEU A 336 -3.68 32.48 -12.13
C LEU A 336 -4.90 31.56 -11.93
N GLU A 337 -5.06 30.94 -10.76
CA GLU A 337 -6.22 30.11 -10.43
C GLU A 337 -7.53 30.92 -10.45
N ALA A 338 -7.51 32.16 -9.92
CA ALA A 338 -8.68 33.03 -9.86
C ALA A 338 -9.03 33.70 -11.21
N ALA A 339 -8.05 33.98 -12.07
CA ALA A 339 -8.24 34.80 -13.26
C ALA A 339 -9.23 34.22 -14.29
N PHE A 340 -9.36 32.89 -14.40
CA PHE A 340 -10.04 32.23 -15.52
C PHE A 340 -11.36 31.55 -15.16
N THR A 341 -11.82 31.59 -13.90
CA THR A 341 -12.97 30.82 -13.41
C THR A 341 -14.31 31.11 -14.12
N THR A 342 -14.41 32.26 -14.81
CA THR A 342 -15.59 32.69 -15.57
C THR A 342 -15.37 32.71 -17.09
N CYS A 343 -14.31 32.05 -17.58
CA CYS A 343 -13.90 32.05 -18.98
C CYS A 343 -13.93 30.65 -19.60
N ASN A 344 -14.31 30.57 -20.87
CA ASN A 344 -14.01 29.44 -21.73
C ASN A 344 -12.52 29.52 -22.11
N ILE A 345 -11.76 28.46 -21.84
CA ILE A 345 -10.31 28.37 -22.07
C ILE A 345 -9.93 27.21 -23.02
N GLY A 346 -10.88 26.38 -23.47
CA GLY A 346 -10.61 25.17 -24.25
C GLY A 346 -9.83 25.40 -25.55
N ALA A 347 -10.01 26.56 -26.21
CA ALA A 347 -9.30 26.91 -27.44
C ALA A 347 -7.81 27.26 -27.24
N THR A 348 -7.31 27.27 -26.00
CA THR A 348 -5.87 27.41 -25.69
C THR A 348 -5.10 26.09 -25.81
N GLU A 349 -5.81 24.95 -25.91
CA GLU A 349 -5.24 23.59 -25.92
C GLU A 349 -4.30 23.32 -24.72
N GLY A 350 -4.46 24.06 -23.63
CA GLY A 350 -3.61 23.99 -22.44
C GLY A 350 -2.25 24.67 -22.59
N ASN A 351 -1.97 25.41 -23.66
CA ASN A 351 -0.70 26.12 -23.82
C ASN A 351 -0.64 27.40 -22.95
N ALA A 352 0.40 27.53 -22.13
CA ALA A 352 0.60 28.60 -21.14
C ALA A 352 0.65 30.01 -21.78
N SER A 353 1.52 30.20 -22.77
CA SER A 353 1.66 31.48 -23.46
C SER A 353 0.40 31.80 -24.29
N ALA A 354 -0.27 30.80 -24.87
CA ALA A 354 -1.54 30.98 -25.58
C ALA A 354 -2.69 31.42 -24.66
N LEU A 355 -2.72 30.91 -23.43
CA LEU A 355 -3.67 31.31 -22.39
C LEU A 355 -3.49 32.77 -21.95
N LEU A 356 -2.25 33.25 -21.85
CA LEU A 356 -1.93 34.62 -21.43
C LEU A 356 -2.03 35.64 -22.57
N PHE A 357 -1.46 35.33 -23.73
CA PHE A 357 -1.20 36.29 -24.81
C PHE A 357 -2.04 36.06 -26.08
N GLY A 358 -2.67 34.89 -26.23
CA GLY A 358 -3.50 34.55 -27.39
C GLY A 358 -2.76 33.80 -28.51
N ASP A 359 -3.27 33.89 -29.74
CA ASP A 359 -2.66 33.26 -30.91
C ASP A 359 -1.39 34.00 -31.41
N ARG A 360 -0.77 33.48 -32.48
CA ARG A 360 0.44 34.09 -33.07
C ARG A 360 0.22 35.48 -33.66
N ASP A 361 -1.03 35.88 -33.91
CA ASP A 361 -1.40 37.23 -34.36
C ASP A 361 -1.82 38.13 -33.17
N GLY A 362 -1.75 37.64 -31.92
CA GLY A 362 -2.17 38.35 -30.71
C GLY A 362 -3.69 38.41 -30.52
N LYS A 363 -4.47 37.52 -31.15
CA LYS A 363 -5.92 37.44 -30.95
C LYS A 363 -6.25 36.61 -29.70
N PRO A 364 -7.26 37.01 -28.91
CA PRO A 364 -7.64 36.28 -27.71
C PRO A 364 -8.16 34.87 -28.03
N LEU A 365 -7.65 33.86 -27.32
CA LEU A 365 -8.08 32.46 -27.39
C LEU A 365 -8.98 32.02 -26.22
N ILE A 366 -9.29 32.93 -25.30
CA ILE A 366 -10.26 32.72 -24.22
C ILE A 366 -11.52 33.54 -24.48
N ASP A 367 -12.66 33.10 -23.96
CA ASP A 367 -13.92 33.81 -24.07
C ASP A 367 -14.63 33.93 -22.70
N CYS A 368 -14.76 35.15 -22.19
CA CYS A 368 -15.16 35.41 -20.81
C CYS A 368 -16.50 36.13 -20.74
N GLN A 369 -17.32 35.79 -19.72
CA GLN A 369 -18.68 36.34 -19.56
C GLN A 369 -18.75 37.87 -19.41
N ASP A 370 -17.65 38.51 -19.00
CA ASP A 370 -17.50 39.96 -18.86
C ASP A 370 -16.93 40.65 -20.12
N GLY A 371 -16.64 39.90 -21.19
CA GLY A 371 -16.04 40.38 -22.43
C GLY A 371 -14.53 40.71 -22.34
N LYS A 372 -13.88 40.49 -21.19
CA LYS A 372 -12.43 40.71 -21.01
C LYS A 372 -11.66 39.46 -21.41
N ASN A 373 -11.47 39.30 -22.72
CA ASN A 373 -10.96 38.06 -23.33
C ASN A 373 -9.41 37.95 -23.41
N PHE A 374 -8.64 38.79 -22.71
CA PHE A 374 -7.17 38.73 -22.70
C PHE A 374 -6.63 38.18 -21.36
N GLY A 375 -6.09 36.96 -21.36
CA GLY A 375 -5.73 36.24 -20.14
C GLY A 375 -4.76 36.98 -19.23
N LYS A 376 -3.68 37.55 -19.79
CA LYS A 376 -2.73 38.35 -19.01
C LYS A 376 -3.40 39.52 -18.28
N GLN A 377 -4.35 40.21 -18.92
CA GLN A 377 -5.07 41.31 -18.26
C GLN A 377 -5.94 40.80 -17.11
N ARG A 378 -6.52 39.59 -17.22
CA ARG A 378 -7.26 38.97 -16.11
C ARG A 378 -6.35 38.62 -14.93
N VAL A 379 -5.11 38.18 -15.18
CA VAL A 379 -4.11 37.95 -14.13
C VAL A 379 -3.72 39.28 -13.46
N ILE A 380 -3.56 40.37 -14.21
CA ILE A 380 -3.31 41.72 -13.65
C ILE A 380 -4.50 42.21 -12.81
N ASP A 381 -5.73 41.99 -13.28
CA ASP A 381 -6.95 42.33 -12.55
C ASP A 381 -7.04 41.51 -11.25
N ALA A 382 -6.81 40.19 -11.30
CA ALA A 382 -6.80 39.29 -10.13
C ALA A 382 -5.67 39.63 -9.13
N LEU A 383 -4.47 40.01 -9.61
CA LEU A 383 -3.39 40.54 -8.77
C LEU A 383 -3.78 41.89 -8.15
N THR A 384 -4.53 42.74 -8.84
CA THR A 384 -4.98 44.03 -8.30
C THR A 384 -6.06 43.85 -7.22
N ASP A 385 -6.99 42.91 -7.43
CA ASP A 385 -8.06 42.56 -6.48
C ASP A 385 -7.59 41.58 -5.38
N THR A 386 -6.30 41.26 -5.32
CA THR A 386 -5.73 40.32 -4.35
C THR A 386 -5.84 40.84 -2.91
N TYR A 387 -6.50 40.03 -2.09
CA TYR A 387 -6.49 40.11 -0.63
C TYR A 387 -6.30 38.68 -0.11
N MET A 388 -5.12 38.40 0.47
CA MET A 388 -4.82 37.09 1.05
C MET A 388 -3.95 37.23 2.30
N ASP A 389 -4.23 36.41 3.31
CA ASP A 389 -3.35 36.21 4.44
C ASP A 389 -2.47 34.97 4.11
N THR A 390 -1.14 35.11 4.13
CA THR A 390 -0.18 34.07 3.70
C THR A 390 0.89 33.84 4.77
N PHE A 391 1.73 32.81 4.63
CA PHE A 391 2.89 32.61 5.51
C PHE A 391 3.88 33.80 5.52
N PHE A 392 3.96 34.62 4.45
CA PHE A 392 4.77 35.86 4.42
C PHE A 392 4.06 37.05 5.09
N GLY A 393 2.90 36.78 5.70
CA GLY A 393 1.96 37.78 6.17
C GLY A 393 0.95 38.17 5.10
N LYS A 394 0.21 39.24 5.43
CA LYS A 394 -0.93 39.70 4.63
C LYS A 394 -0.50 40.45 3.38
N ILE A 395 -1.00 40.01 2.22
CA ILE A 395 -0.76 40.64 0.92
C ILE A 395 -2.01 41.43 0.51
N VAL A 396 -1.85 42.74 0.38
CA VAL A 396 -2.84 43.63 -0.24
C VAL A 396 -2.11 44.70 -1.04
N PHE A 397 -2.36 44.77 -2.34
CA PHE A 397 -1.69 45.72 -3.22
C PHE A 397 -2.38 47.10 -3.20
N SER A 398 -1.57 48.15 -3.08
CA SER A 398 -2.02 49.55 -3.14
C SER A 398 -2.29 49.99 -4.58
N PRO A 399 -2.86 51.19 -4.84
CA PRO A 399 -3.01 51.71 -6.20
C PRO A 399 -1.69 51.83 -7.00
N ILE A 400 -0.53 51.86 -6.32
CA ILE A 400 0.80 51.83 -6.93
C ILE A 400 1.36 50.40 -7.09
N ARG A 401 0.57 49.36 -6.78
CA ARG A 401 0.90 47.92 -6.86
C ARG A 401 2.04 47.45 -5.95
N GLN A 402 2.38 48.23 -4.92
CA GLN A 402 3.19 47.76 -3.79
C GLN A 402 2.29 47.25 -2.66
N ASN A 403 2.70 46.16 -2.00
CA ASN A 403 2.03 45.60 -0.86
C ASN A 403 2.06 46.58 0.33
N PHE A 404 0.88 46.88 0.88
CA PHE A 404 0.75 47.69 2.10
C PHE A 404 0.27 46.88 3.32
N GLY A 405 -0.02 45.59 3.13
CA GLY A 405 -0.40 44.64 4.15
C GLY A 405 0.77 44.06 4.95
N GLY A 406 0.43 43.36 6.03
CA GLY A 406 1.38 42.74 6.95
C GLY A 406 1.90 43.69 8.03
N HIS A 407 2.57 43.12 9.03
CA HIS A 407 3.29 43.83 10.07
C HIS A 407 4.77 43.47 9.95
N MET A 408 5.64 44.45 9.71
CA MET A 408 7.08 44.18 9.74
C MET A 408 7.56 44.00 11.18
N VAL A 409 8.70 43.35 11.33
CA VAL A 409 9.34 43.09 12.61
C VAL A 409 10.75 43.66 12.63
N ILE A 410 11.20 44.07 13.82
CA ILE A 410 12.61 44.33 14.07
C ILE A 410 13.14 43.13 14.82
N LEU A 411 14.15 42.50 14.25
CA LEU A 411 14.83 41.37 14.83
C LEU A 411 16.01 41.87 15.67
N GLN A 412 16.20 41.27 16.84
CA GLN A 412 17.41 41.43 17.65
C GLN A 412 18.16 40.11 17.67
N VAL A 413 19.47 40.14 17.40
CA VAL A 413 20.31 38.94 17.53
C VAL A 413 20.43 38.54 18.98
N LYS A 414 20.17 37.28 19.27
CA LYS A 414 20.17 36.69 20.62
C LYS A 414 20.91 35.36 20.61
N LYS A 415 21.39 34.95 21.79
CA LYS A 415 21.80 33.56 22.01
C LYS A 415 20.52 32.72 22.07
N LYS A 416 20.42 31.76 21.16
CA LYS A 416 19.41 30.71 21.10
C LYS A 416 20.08 29.37 21.39
N THR A 417 19.28 28.35 21.67
CA THR A 417 19.77 26.98 21.85
C THR A 417 19.02 26.09 20.87
N ALA A 418 19.76 25.35 20.05
CA ALA A 418 19.27 24.28 19.20
C ALA A 418 20.22 23.09 19.40
N ASP A 419 19.69 21.88 19.47
CA ASP A 419 20.45 20.64 19.65
C ASP A 419 21.48 20.71 20.80
N LEU A 420 21.06 21.36 21.91
CA LEU A 420 21.85 21.65 23.11
C LEU A 420 23.10 22.54 22.89
N GLN A 421 23.33 23.06 21.68
CA GLN A 421 24.40 24.01 21.38
C GLN A 421 23.87 25.47 21.40
N PRO A 422 24.60 26.41 22.04
CA PRO A 422 24.27 27.82 21.98
C PRO A 422 24.69 28.40 20.62
N TYR A 423 23.73 28.85 19.84
CA TYR A 423 23.96 29.52 18.55
C TYR A 423 23.42 30.95 18.57
N LEU A 424 23.87 31.79 17.66
CA LEU A 424 23.34 33.15 17.49
C LEU A 424 22.23 33.12 16.44
N GLY A 425 21.07 33.67 16.78
CA GLY A 425 19.92 33.74 15.89
C GLY A 425 19.12 35.02 16.08
N PRO A 426 18.49 35.55 15.02
CA PRO A 426 17.60 36.69 15.13
C PRO A 426 16.31 36.28 15.87
N SER A 427 15.75 37.17 16.69
CA SER A 427 14.46 37.01 17.38
C SER A 427 13.60 38.26 17.19
N ILE A 428 12.28 38.11 17.01
CA ILE A 428 11.36 39.25 16.98
C ILE A 428 11.47 40.02 18.30
N ALA A 429 11.77 41.32 18.19
CA ALA A 429 12.08 42.19 19.31
C ALA A 429 11.23 43.47 19.34
N LEU A 430 10.80 43.97 18.17
CA LEU A 430 9.77 45.01 18.03
C LEU A 430 8.75 44.61 16.94
N PRO A 431 7.45 44.93 17.09
CA PRO A 431 6.84 45.66 18.20
C PRO A 431 6.85 44.85 19.51
N ARG A 432 6.99 45.52 20.67
CA ARG A 432 7.12 44.83 21.98
C ARG A 432 5.99 43.85 22.30
N GLY A 433 4.78 44.07 21.77
CA GLY A 433 3.64 43.17 21.96
C GLY A 433 3.72 41.85 21.17
N LYS A 434 4.68 41.72 20.24
CA LYS A 434 5.02 40.48 19.51
C LYS A 434 6.45 40.01 19.78
N ALA A 435 7.13 40.56 20.80
CA ALA A 435 8.49 40.18 21.12
C ALA A 435 8.52 38.80 21.80
N ILE A 436 9.37 37.90 21.29
CA ILE A 436 9.46 36.51 21.76
C ILE A 436 10.53 36.36 22.85
N GLN A 437 11.47 37.30 22.90
CA GLN A 437 12.53 37.38 23.89
C GLN A 437 12.71 38.83 24.36
N ASP A 438 13.29 39.01 25.54
CA ASP A 438 13.49 40.33 26.11
C ASP A 438 14.32 41.25 25.19
N PHE A 439 13.70 42.35 24.79
CA PHE A 439 14.37 43.42 24.06
C PHE A 439 15.40 44.11 24.97
N VAL A 440 16.68 44.05 24.60
CA VAL A 440 17.78 44.62 25.38
C VAL A 440 18.25 45.91 24.73
N MET A 441 17.93 47.03 25.37
CA MET A 441 18.49 48.35 25.08
C MET A 441 18.39 49.23 26.34
N PRO A 442 19.44 49.99 26.73
CA PRO A 442 20.74 50.11 26.07
C PRO A 442 21.55 48.81 26.14
N MET A 443 22.41 48.60 25.14
CA MET A 443 23.35 47.48 25.10
C MET A 443 24.34 47.56 26.28
N PRO A 444 24.68 46.43 26.93
CA PRO A 444 25.66 46.41 28.01
C PRO A 444 27.06 46.78 27.51
N ASN A 445 27.85 47.43 28.36
CA ASN A 445 29.25 47.75 28.07
C ASN A 445 30.07 46.45 27.96
N ARG A 446 30.73 46.26 26.80
CA ARG A 446 31.51 45.05 26.50
C ARG A 446 32.97 45.08 27.03
N TYR A 447 33.37 46.13 27.78
CA TYR A 447 34.78 46.37 28.17
C TYR A 447 35.09 46.65 29.67
N PRO A 448 34.41 46.06 30.68
CA PRO A 448 34.87 46.14 32.08
C PRO A 448 36.10 45.22 32.32
N GLU A 449 36.95 45.58 33.29
CA GLU A 449 37.93 44.65 33.88
C GLU A 449 37.36 44.01 35.15
N ILE A 450 37.85 42.82 35.48
CA ILE A 450 37.07 41.76 36.14
C ILE A 450 37.93 41.02 37.17
N CYS A 451 37.59 41.12 38.46
CA CYS A 451 38.22 40.29 39.50
C CYS A 451 37.80 38.83 39.40
N LYS A 452 38.72 37.94 39.76
CA LYS A 452 38.51 36.51 39.53
C LYS A 452 37.65 35.88 40.64
N PRO A 453 36.68 35.04 40.30
CA PRO A 453 35.92 34.24 41.27
C PRO A 453 36.83 33.51 42.25
N GLY A 454 36.34 33.40 43.48
CA GLY A 454 37.10 33.05 44.67
C GLY A 454 37.70 34.28 45.34
N SER A 455 37.60 35.47 44.71
CA SER A 455 38.08 36.74 45.22
C SER A 455 37.17 37.95 44.93
N PHE A 456 37.34 39.06 45.67
CA PHE A 456 36.36 40.14 45.90
C PHE A 456 37.00 41.55 45.95
N ILE A 457 36.27 42.62 45.59
CA ILE A 457 36.64 44.06 45.59
C ILE A 457 35.98 44.80 46.77
N ASN A 458 36.52 45.96 47.17
CA ASN A 458 35.98 46.80 48.27
C ASN A 458 35.46 48.22 47.87
N GLU A 459 35.70 48.77 46.66
CA GLU A 459 35.23 50.12 46.25
C GLU A 459 35.23 50.36 44.71
N PHE A 460 34.38 51.26 44.16
CA PHE A 460 34.16 51.45 42.70
C PHE A 460 33.94 52.94 42.28
N ASP A 461 34.52 53.40 41.16
CA ASP A 461 34.42 54.79 40.62
C ASP A 461 34.11 54.81 39.09
N PRO A 462 33.02 55.47 38.61
CA PRO A 462 32.57 55.39 37.21
C PRO A 462 33.52 55.93 36.12
N GLY A 463 34.66 56.53 36.48
CA GLY A 463 35.61 57.13 35.54
C GLY A 463 36.97 56.44 35.40
N ARG A 464 37.29 55.43 36.23
CA ARG A 464 38.63 54.76 36.32
C ARG A 464 38.50 53.27 36.72
N TYR A 465 39.59 52.63 37.19
CA TYR A 465 39.78 51.16 37.28
C TYR A 465 40.37 50.66 38.64
N ALA A 466 40.11 49.41 39.11
CA ALA A 466 40.39 48.86 40.49
C ALA A 466 40.56 47.27 40.66
N PRO A 467 41.15 46.69 41.76
CA PRO A 467 41.52 45.22 41.97
C PRO A 467 41.09 44.43 43.31
N CYS A 468 41.48 43.12 43.52
CA CYS A 468 40.79 41.98 44.31
C CYS A 468 41.42 41.20 45.57
N LEU A 469 40.65 40.39 46.38
CA LEU A 469 41.00 39.59 47.65
C LEU A 469 40.20 38.22 47.94
N ILE A 470 40.64 37.15 48.67
CA ILE A 470 40.22 35.67 48.50
C ILE A 470 39.39 34.89 49.65
N CYS A 471 38.68 33.74 49.38
CA CYS A 471 37.69 32.91 50.21
C CYS A 471 38.09 31.49 50.85
N GLN A 472 37.15 30.71 51.50
CA GLN A 472 37.33 29.48 52.35
C GLN A 472 36.51 28.19 51.94
N PRO A 473 36.68 26.97 52.54
CA PRO A 473 35.95 25.73 52.17
C PRO A 473 34.56 25.57 52.79
N GLY A 474 33.62 24.99 52.03
CA GLY A 474 32.17 25.03 52.33
C GLY A 474 31.49 26.33 51.90
N ASP A 475 32.32 27.33 51.57
CA ASP A 475 31.97 28.66 51.10
C ASP A 475 32.61 28.91 49.72
N PHE A 476 32.15 29.94 49.02
CA PHE A 476 32.59 30.31 47.68
C PHE A 476 32.35 31.80 47.39
N MET A 477 32.93 32.28 46.30
CA MET A 477 32.58 33.56 45.67
C MET A 477 32.55 33.36 44.16
N ASP A 478 31.37 33.13 43.59
CA ASP A 478 31.21 32.94 42.14
C ASP A 478 31.25 34.26 41.38
N GLN A 479 30.89 35.34 42.07
CA GLN A 479 30.87 36.66 41.46
C GLN A 479 32.26 37.23 41.27
N VAL A 480 32.57 37.44 40.00
CA VAL A 480 33.50 38.47 39.54
C VAL A 480 33.21 39.79 40.27
N ASP A 481 34.25 40.44 40.79
CA ASP A 481 34.15 41.69 41.56
C ASP A 481 33.17 41.66 42.75
N GLY A 482 32.91 40.47 43.32
CA GLY A 482 32.04 40.36 44.49
C GLY A 482 32.57 41.15 45.71
N THR A 483 31.81 41.22 46.80
CA THR A 483 32.17 42.04 47.99
C THR A 483 32.32 41.26 49.31
N TYR A 484 31.80 40.03 49.39
CA TYR A 484 31.96 39.08 50.52
C TYR A 484 31.59 37.65 50.06
N CYS A 485 32.16 36.59 50.65
CA CYS A 485 31.93 35.19 50.22
C CYS A 485 30.63 34.58 50.81
N ASP A 486 29.99 33.67 50.08
CA ASP A 486 28.71 32.98 50.40
C ASP A 486 28.90 31.46 50.66
N SER A 487 27.90 30.76 51.23
CA SER A 487 27.96 29.30 51.54
C SER A 487 27.25 28.40 50.52
N CYS A 488 27.75 27.19 50.27
CA CYS A 488 27.22 26.25 49.26
C CYS A 488 25.72 25.94 49.41
N LEU A 489 24.95 26.01 48.31
CA LEU A 489 23.51 25.73 48.30
C LEU A 489 23.17 24.23 48.16
N MET A 490 21.89 23.88 48.30
CA MET A 490 21.41 22.53 47.96
C MET A 490 21.59 22.29 46.46
N ASN A 491 22.15 21.15 46.08
CA ASN A 491 22.73 20.80 44.76
C ASN A 491 24.21 21.14 44.53
N GLN A 492 24.93 21.67 45.52
CA GLN A 492 26.33 22.03 45.42
C GLN A 492 27.16 21.53 46.61
N TRP A 493 28.44 21.26 46.38
CA TRP A 493 29.38 20.77 47.40
C TRP A 493 30.81 21.29 47.15
N VAL A 494 31.63 21.51 48.18
CA VAL A 494 33.03 21.91 47.97
C VAL A 494 33.94 21.51 49.14
N ASN A 495 35.20 21.15 48.85
CA ASN A 495 36.11 20.56 49.85
C ASN A 495 37.50 21.25 49.96
N THR A 496 37.72 22.39 49.30
CA THR A 496 39.02 23.10 49.26
C THR A 496 38.89 24.60 49.58
N THR A 497 40.02 25.30 49.82
CA THR A 497 40.08 26.74 50.13
C THR A 497 40.17 27.61 48.87
N GLY A 498 39.68 28.86 48.92
CA GLY A 498 39.83 29.83 47.84
C GLY A 498 38.86 29.62 46.68
N ASN A 499 37.74 28.94 46.92
CA ASN A 499 36.88 28.48 45.84
C ASN A 499 36.03 29.57 45.21
N ALA A 500 36.05 29.55 43.88
CA ALA A 500 35.18 30.32 43.01
C ALA A 500 33.74 29.85 43.08
N PHE A 501 33.50 28.55 43.10
CA PHE A 501 32.16 28.00 43.09
C PHE A 501 32.16 26.74 43.92
N CYS A 502 31.04 26.47 44.56
CA CYS A 502 30.80 25.14 45.02
C CYS A 502 30.60 24.24 43.79
N HIS A 503 31.29 23.10 43.76
CA HIS A 503 31.14 22.16 42.67
C HIS A 503 29.68 21.74 42.59
N PRO A 504 29.03 21.85 41.42
CA PRO A 504 27.70 21.31 41.29
C PRO A 504 27.77 19.81 41.57
N CYS A 505 26.71 19.30 42.16
CA CYS A 505 26.38 17.91 42.00
C CYS A 505 26.43 17.54 40.50
N PRO A 506 26.96 16.36 40.13
CA PRO A 506 27.05 15.93 38.73
C PRO A 506 25.73 16.12 37.97
N GLU A 507 25.78 16.36 36.67
CA GLU A 507 24.63 16.90 35.92
C GLU A 507 23.31 16.24 36.30
N ASN A 508 22.32 17.08 36.58
CA ASN A 508 20.96 16.67 36.93
C ASN A 508 20.88 15.83 38.22
N THR A 509 21.75 16.10 39.21
CA THR A 509 21.64 15.63 40.59
C THR A 509 21.61 16.80 41.61
N GLU A 510 21.02 16.58 42.80
CA GLU A 510 20.93 17.55 43.89
C GLU A 510 21.33 16.97 45.27
N THR A 511 21.68 17.83 46.23
CA THR A 511 21.91 17.47 47.64
C THR A 511 20.70 17.82 48.51
N LEU A 512 20.49 17.05 49.57
CA LEU A 512 19.35 17.21 50.49
C LEU A 512 19.54 18.29 51.59
N ALA A 513 20.68 18.99 51.62
CA ALA A 513 21.00 20.05 52.60
C ALA A 513 22.13 20.98 52.11
N VAL A 514 22.11 22.24 52.58
CA VAL A 514 23.13 23.28 52.29
C VAL A 514 24.48 23.00 53.00
N GLY A 515 25.56 23.57 52.48
CA GLY A 515 26.91 23.45 53.05
C GLY A 515 27.54 22.06 52.87
N ALA A 516 27.27 21.36 51.76
CA ALA A 516 27.78 20.02 51.54
C ALA A 516 29.29 19.99 51.19
N ASP A 517 29.96 18.95 51.66
CA ASP A 517 31.42 18.77 51.65
C ASP A 517 31.88 17.50 50.88
N ASP A 518 30.94 16.68 50.39
CA ASP A 518 31.21 15.40 49.70
C ASP A 518 30.18 15.14 48.57
N ILE A 519 30.70 14.80 47.39
CA ILE A 519 29.95 14.51 46.15
C ILE A 519 28.92 13.38 46.26
N ARG A 520 29.09 12.43 47.19
CA ARG A 520 28.20 11.26 47.32
C ARG A 520 26.82 11.61 47.89
N LYS A 521 26.62 12.86 48.31
CA LYS A 521 25.33 13.40 48.77
C LYS A 521 24.40 13.81 47.62
N CYS A 522 24.85 13.67 46.36
CA CYS A 522 24.13 14.06 45.14
C CYS A 522 23.28 12.92 44.53
N GLN A 523 21.98 13.14 44.31
CA GLN A 523 20.99 12.18 43.76
C GLN A 523 20.18 12.79 42.59
N CYS A 524 19.69 12.03 41.59
CA CYS A 524 19.08 12.65 40.39
C CYS A 524 17.86 13.52 40.71
N ILE A 525 17.72 14.65 40.02
CA ILE A 525 16.52 15.49 40.07
C ILE A 525 15.38 14.89 39.22
N ARG A 526 14.13 15.28 39.50
CA ARG A 526 12.97 14.90 38.67
C ARG A 526 13.15 15.38 37.23
N GLY A 527 12.76 14.56 36.26
CA GLY A 527 13.01 14.79 34.84
C GLY A 527 14.33 14.24 34.31
N PHE A 528 15.13 13.55 35.14
CA PHE A 528 16.42 12.96 34.74
C PHE A 528 16.64 11.61 35.45
N TYR A 529 17.59 10.80 34.96
CA TYR A 529 17.83 9.44 35.45
C TYR A 529 19.31 9.04 35.44
N ALA A 530 19.73 8.14 36.34
CA ALA A 530 21.09 7.60 36.37
C ALA A 530 21.18 6.31 35.53
N PRO A 531 21.92 6.27 34.40
CA PRO A 531 22.02 5.07 33.56
C PRO A 531 22.63 3.87 34.32
N ALA A 532 23.63 4.14 35.15
CA ALA A 532 24.30 3.15 35.99
C ALA A 532 23.61 2.89 37.34
N ARG A 533 22.46 3.52 37.63
CA ARG A 533 21.68 3.40 38.89
C ARG A 533 22.49 3.65 40.18
N VAL A 534 23.47 4.56 40.13
CA VAL A 534 24.33 4.94 41.27
C VAL A 534 24.28 6.45 41.53
N THR A 535 24.54 6.85 42.78
CA THR A 535 24.56 8.25 43.25
C THR A 535 25.93 8.89 43.12
N GLY A 536 26.00 10.22 42.91
CA GLY A 536 27.25 10.94 42.72
C GLY A 536 27.86 10.80 41.31
N THR A 537 27.04 10.44 40.32
CA THR A 537 27.38 10.45 38.88
C THR A 537 26.32 11.24 38.10
N ALA A 538 26.68 11.78 36.94
CA ALA A 538 25.75 12.53 36.10
C ALA A 538 24.54 11.68 35.67
N CYS A 539 23.37 12.30 35.70
CA CYS A 539 22.10 11.74 35.25
C CYS A 539 21.75 12.32 33.88
N LEU A 540 21.28 11.50 32.96
CA LEU A 540 21.00 11.92 31.59
C LEU A 540 19.59 12.53 31.45
N PRO A 541 19.40 13.40 30.44
CA PRO A 541 18.21 13.53 29.63
C PRO A 541 17.06 12.61 29.90
N CYS A 542 15.87 12.97 30.42
CA CYS A 542 14.77 12.04 30.12
C CYS A 542 14.65 11.96 28.58
N PRO A 543 14.67 10.75 27.96
CA PRO A 543 14.56 10.63 26.52
C PRO A 543 13.30 11.35 25.99
N GLU A 544 13.37 11.86 24.76
CA GLU A 544 12.16 12.40 24.13
C GLU A 544 11.07 11.33 24.12
N HIS A 545 9.84 11.72 24.43
CA HIS A 545 8.73 10.81 24.66
C HIS A 545 8.85 9.89 25.89
N ALA A 546 9.56 10.31 26.96
CA ALA A 546 9.61 9.63 28.26
C ALA A 546 9.42 10.54 29.49
N THR A 547 9.30 9.93 30.68
CA THR A 547 9.08 10.57 31.98
C THR A 547 9.98 9.96 33.08
N CYS A 548 10.60 10.81 33.90
CA CYS A 548 11.66 10.41 34.84
C CYS A 548 11.37 10.93 36.26
N ALA A 549 11.35 10.04 37.25
CA ALA A 549 10.96 10.35 38.64
C ALA A 549 12.09 10.94 39.52
N GLY A 550 13.33 10.95 39.04
CA GLY A 550 14.53 11.33 39.80
C GLY A 550 15.08 10.19 40.68
N GLY A 551 16.03 10.49 41.54
CA GLY A 551 16.71 9.52 42.41
C GLY A 551 17.61 8.56 41.63
N ILE A 552 17.21 7.29 41.55
CA ILE A 552 17.88 6.23 40.76
C ILE A 552 16.86 5.45 39.88
N ASP A 553 15.65 5.99 39.71
CA ASP A 553 14.58 5.35 38.96
C ASP A 553 14.76 5.50 37.42
N PRO A 554 14.41 4.49 36.61
CA PRO A 554 14.58 4.52 35.14
C PRO A 554 13.48 5.31 34.38
N PRO A 555 13.74 5.74 33.12
CA PRO A 555 12.81 6.52 32.29
C PRO A 555 11.63 5.72 31.73
N ARG A 556 10.41 6.21 31.95
CA ARG A 556 9.15 5.56 31.52
C ARG A 556 8.59 6.26 30.28
N ASN A 557 8.46 5.56 29.15
CA ASN A 557 7.87 6.08 27.90
C ASN A 557 6.47 6.71 28.08
N LEU A 558 6.13 7.64 27.20
CA LEU A 558 4.81 8.27 27.08
C LEU A 558 3.86 7.43 26.19
N PRO A 559 2.55 7.70 26.23
CA PRO A 559 1.61 7.16 25.24
C PRO A 559 2.02 7.55 23.81
N GLY A 560 1.79 6.65 22.85
CA GLY A 560 2.24 6.78 21.45
C GLY A 560 3.60 6.17 21.15
N TRP A 561 4.40 5.83 22.18
CA TRP A 561 5.81 5.45 22.02
C TRP A 561 6.16 4.17 22.78
N TYR A 562 7.05 3.35 22.21
CA TYR A 562 7.52 2.09 22.81
C TYR A 562 8.96 2.23 23.33
N ALA A 563 9.27 1.55 24.45
CA ALA A 563 10.62 1.43 24.98
C ALA A 563 10.81 0.13 25.75
N GLU A 564 12.03 -0.41 25.74
CA GLU A 564 12.35 -1.64 26.46
C GLU A 564 12.69 -1.35 27.93
N ALA A 565 12.14 -2.13 28.86
CA ALA A 565 12.43 -1.96 30.28
C ALA A 565 13.90 -2.24 30.65
N ASP A 566 14.58 -3.08 29.85
CA ASP A 566 16.00 -3.43 30.00
C ASP A 566 16.94 -2.38 29.38
N ASN A 567 16.48 -1.62 28.37
CA ASN A 567 17.20 -0.50 27.76
C ASN A 567 16.28 0.74 27.62
N PRO A 568 15.88 1.37 28.75
CA PRO A 568 14.84 2.40 28.79
C PRO A 568 15.36 3.79 28.35
N HIS A 569 16.27 3.81 27.38
CA HIS A 569 16.99 5.00 26.92
C HIS A 569 16.62 5.37 25.48
N PHE A 570 16.11 4.39 24.72
CA PHE A 570 15.63 4.55 23.35
C PHE A 570 14.11 4.45 23.33
N MET A 571 13.49 5.31 22.52
CA MET A 571 12.04 5.45 22.39
C MET A 571 11.72 5.36 20.91
N TYR A 572 10.79 4.48 20.55
CA TYR A 572 10.48 4.14 19.16
C TYR A 572 9.02 4.45 18.85
N ASP A 573 8.73 4.83 17.62
CA ASP A 573 7.39 5.14 17.16
C ASP A 573 6.51 3.88 17.13
N CYS A 574 5.30 4.02 17.65
CA CYS A 574 4.29 2.98 17.67
C CYS A 574 3.35 3.23 16.49
N ASN A 575 3.25 2.28 15.54
CA ASN A 575 2.37 2.44 14.39
C ASN A 575 1.32 1.32 14.33
N PRO A 576 0.01 1.63 14.52
CA PRO A 576 -0.57 2.93 14.90
C PRO A 576 -0.31 3.37 16.36
N GLU A 577 -0.18 4.69 16.58
CA GLU A 577 0.20 5.32 17.87
C GLU A 577 -0.64 4.84 19.06
N ALA A 578 -1.93 4.56 18.83
CA ALA A 578 -2.88 4.15 19.85
C ALA A 578 -2.54 2.81 20.56
N GLN A 579 -1.61 2.02 20.02
CA GLN A 579 -1.20 0.73 20.59
C GLN A 579 -0.28 0.86 21.81
N CYS A 580 0.38 2.01 22.01
CA CYS A 580 1.32 2.24 23.11
C CYS A 580 0.72 3.17 24.17
N THR A 581 0.47 2.67 25.39
CA THR A 581 -0.11 3.47 26.50
C THR A 581 0.91 4.13 27.41
N GLY A 582 2.22 3.93 27.16
CA GLY A 582 3.31 4.46 27.98
C GLY A 582 3.66 3.57 29.18
N ASN A 583 4.66 3.98 29.97
CA ASN A 583 5.08 3.33 31.22
C ASN A 583 5.41 1.82 31.08
N TYR A 584 6.07 1.45 29.99
CA TYR A 584 6.36 0.08 29.53
C TYR A 584 5.12 -0.80 29.42
N THR A 585 3.95 -0.19 29.22
CA THR A 585 2.67 -0.89 29.00
C THR A 585 2.11 -0.60 27.63
N CYS A 586 1.67 -1.65 26.96
CA CYS A 586 0.91 -1.59 25.72
C CYS A 586 -0.59 -1.44 26.01
N ALA A 587 -1.34 -0.97 25.01
CA ALA A 587 -2.79 -0.85 25.07
C ALA A 587 -3.46 -2.21 25.36
N THR A 588 -4.70 -2.16 25.84
CA THR A 588 -5.45 -3.39 26.17
C THR A 588 -5.57 -4.29 24.95
N GLY A 589 -4.93 -5.46 25.01
CA GLY A 589 -4.89 -6.44 23.93
C GLY A 589 -3.57 -6.54 23.16
N TYR A 590 -2.58 -5.70 23.46
CA TYR A 590 -1.28 -5.66 22.78
C TYR A 590 -0.14 -6.02 23.76
N GLU A 591 0.92 -6.67 23.29
CA GLU A 591 2.16 -6.99 24.02
C GLU A 591 3.37 -7.09 23.06
N GLY A 592 4.54 -7.51 23.55
CA GLY A 592 5.75 -7.70 22.73
C GLY A 592 6.43 -6.40 22.29
N ARG A 593 7.42 -6.51 21.41
CA ARG A 593 8.21 -5.37 20.96
C ARG A 593 7.39 -4.45 20.06
N LEU A 594 7.59 -3.13 20.21
CA LEU A 594 6.79 -2.08 19.54
C LEU A 594 5.27 -2.19 19.80
N CYS A 595 4.85 -2.98 20.80
CA CYS A 595 3.44 -3.37 21.01
C CYS A 595 2.76 -4.02 19.77
N GLN A 596 3.53 -4.62 18.86
CA GLN A 596 3.02 -5.18 17.60
C GLN A 596 2.50 -6.63 17.72
N SER A 597 2.75 -7.29 18.84
CA SER A 597 2.22 -8.62 19.17
C SER A 597 0.93 -8.47 20.00
N CYS A 598 0.06 -9.49 20.01
CA CYS A 598 -1.21 -9.42 20.74
C CYS A 598 -1.12 -10.12 22.10
N ALA A 599 -1.70 -9.49 23.13
CA ALA A 599 -1.67 -9.95 24.51
C ALA A 599 -2.48 -11.23 24.75
N ASP A 600 -2.24 -11.89 25.89
CA ASP A 600 -3.01 -13.05 26.35
C ASP A 600 -4.53 -12.85 26.18
N GLY A 601 -5.14 -13.69 25.34
CA GLY A 601 -6.58 -13.62 25.06
C GLY A 601 -6.97 -12.63 23.96
N TYR A 602 -6.02 -12.12 23.17
CA TYR A 602 -6.25 -11.29 21.98
C TYR A 602 -5.52 -11.87 20.75
N PHE A 603 -5.91 -11.44 19.54
CA PHE A 603 -5.36 -11.89 18.26
C PHE A 603 -5.28 -10.75 17.24
N ARG A 604 -4.36 -10.85 16.26
CA ARG A 604 -4.20 -9.81 15.22
C ARG A 604 -5.20 -9.97 14.08
N ALA A 605 -5.95 -8.90 13.78
CA ALA A 605 -6.79 -8.75 12.59
C ALA A 605 -6.94 -7.26 12.23
N PHE A 606 -6.79 -6.92 10.95
CA PHE A 606 -6.82 -5.52 10.44
C PHE A 606 -5.84 -4.60 11.19
N ASP A 607 -4.61 -5.08 11.41
CA ASP A 607 -3.56 -4.46 12.24
C ASP A 607 -3.98 -4.01 13.65
N ASN A 608 -5.04 -4.63 14.18
CA ASN A 608 -5.51 -4.41 15.54
C ASN A 608 -5.60 -5.74 16.29
N CYS A 609 -5.44 -5.68 17.62
CA CYS A 609 -5.59 -6.84 18.48
C CYS A 609 -7.01 -6.93 19.02
N ILE A 610 -7.73 -7.99 18.64
CA ILE A 610 -9.16 -8.21 18.97
C ILE A 610 -9.26 -9.33 20.02
N GLU A 611 -10.18 -9.19 20.97
CA GLU A 611 -10.38 -10.17 22.05
C GLU A 611 -10.86 -11.54 21.51
N CYS A 612 -10.20 -12.62 21.93
CA CYS A 612 -10.52 -13.99 21.56
C CYS A 612 -11.90 -14.41 22.07
N ILE A 613 -12.78 -14.88 21.17
CA ILE A 613 -14.14 -15.34 21.51
C ILE A 613 -14.10 -16.72 22.21
N SER A 614 -13.68 -16.70 23.47
CA SER A 614 -13.53 -17.85 24.39
C SER A 614 -12.57 -18.96 23.91
N PRO A 615 -11.69 -19.52 24.76
CA PRO A 615 -10.81 -20.62 24.37
C PRO A 615 -11.57 -21.83 23.81
N ALA A 616 -12.76 -22.12 24.35
CA ALA A 616 -13.63 -23.18 23.84
C ALA A 616 -14.22 -22.85 22.45
N GLY A 617 -14.65 -21.61 22.21
CA GLY A 617 -15.16 -21.16 20.92
C GLY A 617 -14.10 -21.26 19.82
N ASN A 618 -12.86 -20.85 20.10
CA ASN A 618 -11.76 -20.93 19.14
C ASN A 618 -11.27 -22.37 18.92
N ILE A 619 -11.26 -23.23 19.95
CA ILE A 619 -11.02 -24.68 19.75
C ILE A 619 -12.13 -25.33 18.93
N ILE A 620 -13.39 -24.95 19.14
CA ILE A 620 -14.51 -25.43 18.31
C ILE A 620 -14.41 -24.89 16.87
N ALA A 621 -14.06 -23.62 16.68
CA ALA A 621 -13.83 -23.04 15.35
C ALA A 621 -12.66 -23.73 14.62
N MET A 622 -11.54 -23.95 15.31
CA MET A 622 -10.41 -24.76 14.84
C MET A 622 -10.86 -26.16 14.41
N LEU A 623 -11.54 -26.89 15.29
CA LEU A 623 -12.00 -28.25 15.00
C LEU A 623 -13.05 -28.27 13.89
N CYS A 624 -13.93 -27.28 13.80
CA CYS A 624 -14.93 -27.16 12.74
C CYS A 624 -14.29 -26.82 11.40
N MET A 625 -13.35 -25.87 11.34
CA MET A 625 -12.58 -25.54 10.13
C MET A 625 -11.70 -26.71 9.68
N TYR A 626 -11.06 -27.39 10.62
CA TYR A 626 -10.24 -28.57 10.36
C TYR A 626 -11.08 -29.78 9.92
N CYS A 627 -12.26 -30.02 10.51
CA CYS A 627 -13.20 -31.04 10.05
C CYS A 627 -13.83 -30.67 8.70
N LEU A 628 -14.14 -29.40 8.47
CA LEU A 628 -14.59 -28.88 7.17
C LEU A 628 -13.49 -29.10 6.13
N PHE A 629 -12.23 -28.83 6.45
CA PHE A 629 -11.10 -29.06 5.57
C PHE A 629 -10.91 -30.54 5.23
N ILE A 630 -10.87 -31.41 6.25
CA ILE A 630 -10.84 -32.87 6.04
C ILE A 630 -12.04 -33.30 5.20
N TYR A 631 -13.23 -32.74 5.41
CA TYR A 631 -14.39 -33.04 4.58
C TYR A 631 -14.22 -32.56 3.14
N LEU A 632 -13.70 -31.34 2.91
CA LEU A 632 -13.44 -30.79 1.58
C LEU A 632 -12.38 -31.62 0.85
N VAL A 633 -11.32 -32.10 1.53
CA VAL A 633 -10.22 -32.85 0.92
C VAL A 633 -10.50 -34.35 0.80
N VAL A 634 -11.04 -34.99 1.83
CA VAL A 634 -11.31 -36.43 1.86
C VAL A 634 -12.66 -36.77 1.22
N GLY A 635 -13.67 -35.91 1.38
CA GLY A 635 -15.04 -36.15 0.91
C GLY A 635 -15.36 -35.58 -0.48
N VAL A 636 -14.77 -34.42 -0.84
CA VAL A 636 -15.31 -33.58 -1.92
C VAL A 636 -14.33 -33.32 -3.07
N SER A 637 -13.06 -32.99 -2.80
CA SER A 637 -12.15 -32.40 -3.78
C SER A 637 -11.84 -33.30 -4.97
N ARG A 638 -11.57 -34.58 -4.71
CA ARG A 638 -11.30 -35.61 -5.74
C ARG A 638 -12.48 -35.86 -6.70
N ASN A 639 -13.65 -35.28 -6.41
CA ASN A 639 -14.86 -35.46 -7.22
C ASN A 639 -15.35 -34.17 -7.90
N LEU A 640 -15.03 -32.98 -7.39
CA LEU A 640 -15.50 -31.71 -7.95
C LEU A 640 -14.36 -30.96 -8.64
N GLU A 641 -14.59 -30.43 -9.84
CA GLU A 641 -13.61 -29.57 -10.51
C GLU A 641 -13.67 -28.12 -10.00
N THR A 642 -14.88 -27.64 -9.66
CA THR A 642 -15.11 -26.26 -9.23
C THR A 642 -14.41 -25.90 -7.91
N ILE A 643 -14.28 -26.84 -6.98
CA ILE A 643 -13.57 -26.62 -5.71
C ILE A 643 -12.06 -26.42 -5.91
N HIS A 644 -11.45 -27.13 -6.87
CA HIS A 644 -10.05 -26.91 -7.24
C HIS A 644 -9.84 -25.50 -7.82
N LEU A 645 -10.75 -25.04 -8.70
CA LEU A 645 -10.72 -23.69 -9.25
C LEU A 645 -10.92 -22.62 -8.17
N LEU A 646 -11.87 -22.82 -7.25
CA LEU A 646 -12.11 -21.93 -6.12
C LEU A 646 -10.89 -21.84 -5.18
N MET A 647 -10.31 -22.98 -4.80
CA MET A 647 -9.09 -23.03 -3.98
C MET A 647 -7.91 -22.34 -4.69
N ASN A 648 -7.75 -22.57 -6.00
CA ASN A 648 -6.72 -21.92 -6.82
C ASN A 648 -6.86 -20.39 -6.79
N PHE A 649 -8.07 -19.88 -7.04
CA PHE A 649 -8.36 -18.45 -7.03
C PHE A 649 -8.15 -17.83 -5.64
N CYS A 650 -8.62 -18.48 -4.57
CA CYS A 650 -8.43 -17.99 -3.20
C CYS A 650 -6.95 -17.96 -2.79
N GLN A 651 -6.16 -18.98 -3.15
CA GLN A 651 -4.72 -18.98 -2.94
C GLN A 651 -4.03 -17.81 -3.67
N THR A 652 -4.40 -17.51 -4.92
CA THR A 652 -3.82 -16.36 -5.64
C THR A 652 -4.21 -15.03 -5.00
N LEU A 653 -5.46 -14.85 -4.56
CA LEU A 653 -5.88 -13.65 -3.81
C LEU A 653 -5.11 -13.48 -2.50
N SER A 654 -4.79 -14.57 -1.80
CA SER A 654 -4.03 -14.54 -0.55
C SER A 654 -2.57 -14.13 -0.77
N ILE A 655 -2.00 -14.37 -1.96
CA ILE A 655 -0.70 -13.81 -2.36
C ILE A 655 -0.81 -12.32 -2.65
N VAL A 656 -1.85 -11.90 -3.40
CA VAL A 656 -2.10 -10.48 -3.74
C VAL A 656 -2.29 -9.61 -2.50
N ALA A 657 -2.93 -10.15 -1.46
CA ALA A 657 -3.14 -9.49 -0.17
C ALA A 657 -1.86 -8.99 0.50
N TYR A 658 -0.72 -9.61 0.16
CA TYR A 658 0.59 -9.33 0.76
C TYR A 658 1.40 -8.28 0.00
N PHE A 659 0.97 -7.90 -1.21
CA PHE A 659 1.58 -6.78 -1.90
C PHE A 659 1.26 -5.48 -1.15
N ASN A 660 2.27 -4.63 -0.97
CA ASN A 660 2.23 -3.40 -0.18
C ASN A 660 1.46 -2.27 -0.90
N MET A 661 0.17 -2.52 -1.13
CA MET A 661 -0.81 -1.55 -1.58
C MET A 661 -1.62 -1.10 -0.38
N GLN A 662 -2.07 0.16 -0.38
CA GLN A 662 -2.95 0.70 0.66
C GLN A 662 -4.40 0.21 0.44
N TRP A 663 -4.62 -1.10 0.57
CA TRP A 663 -5.89 -1.75 0.29
C TRP A 663 -7.02 -1.19 1.18
N PRO A 664 -8.20 -0.87 0.62
CA PRO A 664 -9.38 -0.56 1.42
C PRO A 664 -9.74 -1.74 2.34
N LEU A 665 -10.06 -1.45 3.60
CA LEU A 665 -10.45 -2.44 4.64
C LEU A 665 -11.45 -3.51 4.16
N ILE A 666 -12.39 -3.15 3.28
CA ILE A 666 -13.40 -4.08 2.73
C ILE A 666 -12.76 -5.13 1.81
N LEU A 667 -11.72 -4.77 1.03
CA LEU A 667 -11.00 -5.70 0.17
C LEU A 667 -10.08 -6.61 1.00
N GLU A 668 -9.37 -6.06 2.00
CA GLU A 668 -8.58 -6.84 2.96
C GLU A 668 -9.43 -7.90 3.68
N ASN A 669 -10.64 -7.55 4.10
CA ASN A 669 -11.61 -8.51 4.66
C ASN A 669 -11.85 -9.71 3.72
N ILE A 670 -12.04 -9.46 2.42
CA ILE A 670 -12.29 -10.52 1.44
C ILE A 670 -11.02 -11.34 1.18
N PHE A 671 -9.84 -10.71 1.16
CA PHE A 671 -8.56 -11.40 1.02
C PHE A 671 -8.26 -12.30 2.23
N ASN A 672 -8.52 -11.84 3.45
CA ASN A 672 -8.38 -12.64 4.67
C ASN A 672 -9.34 -13.84 4.67
N ILE A 673 -10.59 -13.67 4.18
CA ILE A 673 -11.53 -14.80 4.00
C ILE A 673 -11.00 -15.78 2.93
N ALA A 674 -10.35 -15.31 1.87
CA ALA A 674 -9.73 -16.18 0.87
C ALA A 674 -8.57 -17.01 1.46
N GLY A 675 -7.80 -16.45 2.40
CA GLY A 675 -6.74 -17.15 3.11
C GLY A 675 -7.24 -18.31 4.01
N ILE A 676 -8.49 -18.24 4.50
CA ILE A 676 -9.11 -19.38 5.22
C ILE A 676 -9.19 -20.61 4.31
N LEU A 677 -9.43 -20.40 3.01
CA LEU A 677 -9.48 -21.45 1.99
C LEU A 677 -8.09 -21.84 1.45
N SER A 678 -7.04 -21.02 1.70
CA SER A 678 -5.63 -21.34 1.40
C SER A 678 -4.95 -22.18 2.49
N PHE A 679 -5.52 -22.24 3.69
CA PHE A 679 -4.97 -22.89 4.91
C PHE A 679 -3.78 -22.16 5.54
N GLU A 680 -3.83 -20.83 5.54
CA GLU A 680 -2.93 -20.00 6.35
C GLU A 680 -3.30 -20.09 7.85
N MET A 681 -2.41 -20.72 8.62
CA MET A 681 -2.60 -20.96 10.06
C MET A 681 -2.77 -19.68 10.88
N ASP A 682 -2.22 -18.55 10.42
CA ASP A 682 -2.34 -17.26 11.10
C ASP A 682 -3.79 -16.79 11.24
N ILE A 683 -4.68 -17.17 10.31
CA ILE A 683 -6.10 -16.76 10.33
C ILE A 683 -6.91 -17.55 11.36
N ILE A 684 -6.41 -18.73 11.73
CA ILE A 684 -6.96 -19.55 12.80
C ILE A 684 -6.58 -19.01 14.19
N GLN A 685 -5.60 -18.09 14.26
CA GLN A 685 -5.20 -17.35 15.45
C GLN A 685 -4.95 -18.24 16.68
N PRO A 686 -4.10 -19.29 16.55
CA PRO A 686 -3.83 -20.27 17.61
C PRO A 686 -3.22 -19.67 18.89
N GLN A 687 -2.72 -18.43 18.83
CA GLN A 687 -2.40 -17.58 19.98
C GLN A 687 -3.54 -17.54 21.03
N CYS A 688 -4.80 -17.52 20.58
CA CYS A 688 -5.98 -17.60 21.45
C CYS A 688 -6.13 -18.90 22.25
N ALA A 689 -5.41 -19.97 21.89
CA ALA A 689 -5.44 -21.25 22.59
C ALA A 689 -4.15 -21.51 23.38
N THR A 690 -3.01 -20.95 22.97
CA THR A 690 -1.71 -21.16 23.64
C THR A 690 -0.81 -19.93 23.56
N LYS A 691 -0.34 -19.45 24.72
CA LYS A 691 0.49 -18.25 24.89
C LYS A 691 1.82 -18.22 24.11
N LYS A 692 2.43 -19.37 23.82
CA LYS A 692 3.75 -19.46 23.16
C LYS A 692 3.63 -19.83 21.67
N TRP A 693 2.79 -19.13 20.93
CA TRP A 693 2.61 -19.41 19.50
C TRP A 693 3.10 -18.24 18.64
N GLY A 694 4.37 -18.31 18.26
CA GLY A 694 5.01 -17.35 17.37
C GLY A 694 5.15 -17.87 15.94
N TYR A 695 6.07 -17.23 15.23
CA TYR A 695 6.40 -17.59 13.85
C TYR A 695 6.98 -19.01 13.72
N ALA A 696 7.82 -19.43 14.67
CA ALA A 696 8.47 -20.75 14.65
C ALA A 696 7.45 -21.90 14.77
N GLU A 697 6.48 -21.81 15.71
CA GLU A 697 5.41 -22.80 15.87
C GLU A 697 4.54 -22.92 14.61
N ASN A 698 4.19 -21.78 14.01
CA ASN A 698 3.49 -21.73 12.72
C ASN A 698 4.27 -22.46 11.62
N LEU A 699 5.56 -22.14 11.45
CA LEU A 699 6.42 -22.80 10.47
C LEU A 699 6.49 -24.32 10.73
N TYR A 700 6.75 -24.76 11.95
CA TYR A 700 6.85 -26.19 12.29
C TYR A 700 5.54 -26.93 12.04
N ILE A 701 4.40 -26.33 12.37
CA ILE A 701 3.09 -26.97 12.20
C ILE A 701 2.72 -27.06 10.73
N GLN A 702 2.98 -26.02 9.94
CA GLN A 702 2.79 -26.05 8.48
C GLN A 702 3.73 -27.04 7.79
N LEU A 703 4.99 -27.17 8.25
CA LEU A 703 5.90 -28.21 7.76
C LEU A 703 5.45 -29.63 8.16
N SER A 704 4.82 -29.79 9.32
CA SER A 704 4.29 -31.08 9.80
C SER A 704 2.98 -31.49 9.13
N TYR A 705 2.19 -30.51 8.70
CA TYR A 705 0.82 -30.66 8.20
C TYR A 705 0.67 -31.69 7.05
N PRO A 706 1.54 -31.72 6.01
CA PRO A 706 1.47 -32.74 4.97
C PRO A 706 1.67 -34.14 5.55
N ALA A 707 2.69 -34.33 6.40
CA ALA A 707 2.97 -35.62 7.03
C ALA A 707 1.81 -36.07 7.94
N PHE A 708 1.18 -35.13 8.66
CA PHE A 708 0.00 -35.37 9.48
C PHE A 708 -1.20 -35.83 8.64
N LEU A 709 -1.48 -35.21 7.49
CA LEU A 709 -2.50 -35.66 6.55
C LEU A 709 -2.21 -37.06 5.99
N PHE A 710 -0.96 -37.38 5.67
CA PHE A 710 -0.55 -38.74 5.28
C PHE A 710 -0.82 -39.77 6.39
N VAL A 711 -0.53 -39.43 7.66
CA VAL A 711 -0.80 -40.29 8.83
C VAL A 711 -2.30 -40.49 9.04
N LEU A 712 -3.10 -39.43 9.00
CA LEU A 712 -4.56 -39.50 9.15
C LEU A 712 -5.21 -40.33 8.05
N GLN A 713 -4.80 -40.12 6.80
CA GLN A 713 -5.32 -40.84 5.66
C GLN A 713 -4.90 -42.31 5.66
N GLY A 714 -3.68 -42.62 6.13
CA GLY A 714 -3.23 -43.98 6.44
C GLY A 714 -4.06 -44.62 7.56
N GLY A 715 -4.37 -43.87 8.62
CA GLY A 715 -5.24 -44.29 9.72
C GLY A 715 -6.67 -44.58 9.27
N TRP A 716 -7.24 -43.73 8.41
CA TRP A 716 -8.56 -43.91 7.80
C TRP A 716 -8.61 -45.16 6.90
N CYS A 717 -7.60 -45.34 6.03
CA CYS A 717 -7.44 -46.57 5.26
C CYS A 717 -7.33 -47.81 6.18
N GLY A 718 -6.60 -47.70 7.29
CA GLY A 718 -6.47 -48.73 8.31
C GLY A 718 -7.79 -49.06 9.00
N ALA A 719 -8.59 -48.05 9.35
CA ALA A 719 -9.92 -48.22 9.95
C ALA A 719 -10.89 -48.91 8.98
N ILE A 720 -10.92 -48.49 7.71
CA ILE A 720 -11.72 -49.16 6.67
C ILE A 720 -11.23 -50.60 6.46
N TYR A 721 -9.92 -50.84 6.45
CA TYR A 721 -9.35 -52.19 6.34
C TYR A 721 -9.73 -53.09 7.53
N LEU A 722 -9.71 -52.55 8.76
CA LEU A 722 -10.15 -53.26 9.96
C LEU A 722 -11.65 -53.55 9.92
N ALA A 723 -12.49 -52.60 9.49
CA ALA A 723 -13.92 -52.77 9.30
C ALA A 723 -14.23 -53.82 8.21
N PHE A 724 -13.50 -53.81 7.10
CA PHE A 724 -13.57 -54.82 6.04
C PHE A 724 -13.15 -56.20 6.57
N ARG A 725 -12.03 -56.29 7.30
CA ARG A 725 -11.53 -57.55 7.87
C ARG A 725 -12.45 -58.13 8.93
N THR A 726 -13.09 -57.30 9.75
CA THR A 726 -14.11 -57.75 10.72
C THR A 726 -15.39 -58.21 10.02
N LYS A 727 -15.88 -57.47 9.02
CA LYS A 727 -16.99 -57.88 8.14
C LYS A 727 -16.72 -59.23 7.45
N MET A 728 -15.52 -59.44 6.91
CA MET A 728 -15.12 -60.71 6.29
C MET A 728 -14.97 -61.87 7.29
N LYS A 729 -14.54 -61.59 8.54
CA LYS A 729 -14.48 -62.61 9.60
C LYS A 729 -15.87 -62.98 10.13
N LEU A 730 -16.78 -62.02 10.24
CA LEU A 730 -18.16 -62.23 10.70
C LEU A 730 -19.01 -62.93 9.61
N GLY A 731 -18.94 -62.44 8.36
CA GLY A 731 -19.52 -63.10 7.19
C GLY A 731 -18.84 -64.42 6.79
N GLY A 732 -17.72 -64.77 7.44
CA GLY A 732 -17.06 -66.06 7.30
C GLY A 732 -17.82 -67.23 7.95
N LYS A 733 -18.86 -66.96 8.77
CA LYS A 733 -19.88 -67.97 9.08
C LYS A 733 -20.84 -68.10 7.90
N SER A 734 -20.46 -68.98 6.97
CA SER A 734 -21.25 -69.33 5.81
C SER A 734 -22.66 -69.80 6.19
N MET A 735 -23.60 -69.50 5.30
CA MET A 735 -24.99 -69.94 5.29
C MET A 735 -25.09 -71.44 4.91
N SER A 736 -24.38 -72.31 5.64
CA SER A 736 -24.34 -73.76 5.42
C SER A 736 -25.02 -74.60 6.52
N ASP A 737 -25.31 -74.02 7.69
CA ASP A 737 -25.85 -74.75 8.85
C ASP A 737 -27.36 -74.55 9.07
N PHE A 738 -28.06 -73.76 8.25
CA PHE A 738 -29.51 -73.61 8.35
C PHE A 738 -30.24 -74.73 7.60
N SER A 739 -30.40 -75.86 8.29
CA SER A 739 -31.17 -77.02 7.83
C SER A 739 -32.65 -76.64 7.57
N SER A 740 -33.29 -77.39 6.67
CA SER A 740 -34.63 -77.14 6.10
C SER A 740 -35.84 -77.29 7.04
N LYS A 741 -35.72 -76.96 8.33
CA LYS A 741 -36.77 -77.16 9.35
C LYS A 741 -37.56 -75.90 9.75
N ASP A 742 -36.93 -74.73 9.71
CA ASP A 742 -37.50 -73.53 10.34
C ASP A 742 -38.37 -72.68 9.40
N LEU A 743 -38.58 -73.13 8.15
CA LEU A 743 -39.39 -72.40 7.15
C LEU A 743 -40.91 -72.63 7.31
N SER A 744 -41.36 -73.35 8.35
CA SER A 744 -42.76 -73.79 8.49
C SER A 744 -43.60 -73.08 9.57
N GLU A 745 -43.02 -72.25 10.45
CA GLU A 745 -43.77 -71.63 11.57
C GLU A 745 -44.00 -70.11 11.46
N SER A 746 -43.36 -69.40 10.51
CA SER A 746 -43.45 -67.93 10.43
C SER A 746 -44.63 -67.37 9.62
N VAL A 747 -45.42 -68.21 8.96
CA VAL A 747 -46.54 -67.80 8.08
C VAL A 747 -47.77 -67.29 8.86
N GLN A 748 -47.84 -67.46 10.18
CA GLN A 748 -49.11 -67.39 10.93
C GLN A 748 -49.25 -66.27 11.98
N ARG A 749 -48.37 -65.26 12.01
CA ARG A 749 -48.52 -64.09 12.91
C ARG A 749 -48.15 -62.73 12.28
N SER A 750 -49.07 -62.21 11.46
CA SER A 750 -49.13 -60.77 11.16
C SER A 750 -50.56 -60.31 10.84
N SER A 751 -51.42 -60.26 11.86
CA SER A 751 -52.66 -59.48 11.84
C SER A 751 -52.75 -58.63 13.11
N LEU A 752 -53.36 -57.43 12.99
CA LEU A 752 -53.58 -56.40 14.02
C LEU A 752 -52.28 -55.64 14.41
N SER A 753 -52.15 -54.34 14.07
CA SER A 753 -52.69 -53.15 14.77
C SER A 753 -51.94 -52.85 16.08
N GLY A 754 -51.51 -51.62 16.41
CA GLY A 754 -51.60 -50.31 15.74
C GLY A 754 -51.19 -49.17 16.71
N LYS A 755 -51.00 -47.93 16.19
CA LYS A 755 -50.90 -46.61 16.87
C LYS A 755 -50.33 -46.50 18.31
N GLY A 756 -49.33 -45.63 18.52
CA GLY A 756 -49.03 -45.05 19.84
C GLY A 756 -47.92 -43.99 19.84
N SER A 757 -48.23 -42.77 20.26
CA SER A 757 -47.29 -41.63 20.39
C SER A 757 -46.91 -41.39 21.87
N GLY A 758 -45.71 -40.85 22.16
CA GLY A 758 -45.41 -40.40 23.53
C GLY A 758 -43.96 -40.07 23.90
N LYS A 759 -43.56 -38.81 23.68
CA LYS A 759 -42.62 -37.93 24.43
C LYS A 759 -41.33 -38.45 25.10
N LEU A 760 -40.29 -37.62 24.92
CA LEU A 760 -38.96 -37.59 25.53
C LEU A 760 -38.97 -37.22 27.02
N GLY A 761 -37.99 -37.69 27.82
CA GLY A 761 -37.78 -37.26 29.21
C GLY A 761 -36.48 -37.76 29.87
N SER A 762 -35.47 -36.89 29.94
CA SER A 762 -34.34 -36.82 30.89
C SER A 762 -33.60 -38.09 31.36
N SER A 763 -32.40 -38.29 30.78
CA SER A 763 -31.10 -38.45 31.45
C SER A 763 -31.03 -38.78 32.97
N SER A 764 -30.28 -39.84 33.30
CA SER A 764 -29.06 -39.69 34.14
C SER A 764 -28.04 -40.79 33.82
N LEU A 765 -26.76 -40.49 34.03
CA LEU A 765 -25.60 -41.25 33.59
C LEU A 765 -25.01 -42.05 34.77
N GLY A 766 -24.69 -43.35 34.60
CA GLY A 766 -24.18 -44.17 35.70
C GLY A 766 -23.39 -45.42 35.28
N SER A 767 -22.07 -45.37 35.51
CA SER A 767 -21.09 -46.48 35.54
C SER A 767 -21.12 -47.54 34.41
N LEU A 768 -20.18 -47.40 33.48
CA LEU A 768 -19.74 -48.50 32.60
C LEU A 768 -18.73 -49.40 33.34
N GLY A 769 -19.11 -50.66 33.58
CA GLY A 769 -18.23 -51.68 34.13
C GLY A 769 -18.86 -53.06 34.01
N GLY A 770 -18.61 -53.75 32.90
CA GLY A 770 -19.11 -55.11 32.71
C GLY A 770 -19.14 -55.58 31.25
N SER A 771 -18.59 -56.77 31.03
CA SER A 771 -18.75 -57.58 29.82
C SER A 771 -20.22 -57.70 29.42
N GLY A 772 -20.57 -57.36 28.17
CA GLY A 772 -21.95 -57.40 27.69
C GLY A 772 -22.11 -57.49 26.16
N ASN A 773 -22.49 -58.68 25.70
CA ASN A 773 -23.27 -58.98 24.49
C ASN A 773 -23.03 -58.13 23.21
N PHE A 774 -21.98 -58.46 22.47
CA PHE A 774 -21.71 -57.92 21.12
C PHE A 774 -22.86 -58.11 20.10
N ALA A 775 -23.72 -59.11 20.29
CA ALA A 775 -24.90 -59.34 19.44
C ALA A 775 -25.93 -58.20 19.50
N ALA A 776 -25.94 -57.38 20.57
CA ALA A 776 -26.88 -56.25 20.69
C ALA A 776 -26.47 -55.02 19.85
N LEU A 777 -25.22 -54.93 19.38
CA LEU A 777 -24.80 -53.85 18.47
C LEU A 777 -25.29 -54.04 17.04
N GLU A 778 -25.51 -55.28 16.60
CA GLU A 778 -25.78 -55.65 15.22
C GLU A 778 -27.14 -55.12 14.70
N THR A 779 -28.10 -54.91 15.61
CA THR A 779 -29.41 -54.28 15.32
C THR A 779 -29.47 -52.79 15.67
N SER A 780 -28.38 -52.18 16.15
CA SER A 780 -28.38 -50.75 16.46
C SER A 780 -28.31 -49.93 15.17
N GLY A 781 -29.23 -48.97 15.00
CA GLY A 781 -29.24 -48.08 13.84
C GLY A 781 -27.91 -47.33 13.64
N TRP A 782 -27.19 -47.08 14.75
CA TRP A 782 -25.84 -46.52 14.75
C TRP A 782 -24.79 -47.38 14.03
N TRP A 783 -24.83 -48.71 14.15
CA TRP A 783 -23.84 -49.58 13.50
C TRP A 783 -24.09 -49.69 12.00
N LEU A 784 -25.38 -49.76 11.60
CA LEU A 784 -25.79 -49.72 10.19
C LEU A 784 -25.48 -48.36 9.54
N PHE A 785 -25.67 -47.26 10.29
CA PHE A 785 -25.29 -45.91 9.90
C PHE A 785 -23.78 -45.79 9.71
N LEU A 786 -22.97 -46.29 10.66
CA LEU A 786 -21.51 -46.31 10.57
C LEU A 786 -21.02 -47.08 9.33
N GLN A 787 -21.59 -48.25 9.05
CA GLN A 787 -21.25 -49.03 7.84
C GLN A 787 -21.59 -48.29 6.54
N THR A 788 -22.71 -47.57 6.53
CA THR A 788 -23.16 -46.81 5.36
C THR A 788 -22.24 -45.61 5.12
N LEU A 789 -21.86 -44.91 6.19
CA LEU A 789 -21.00 -43.72 6.19
C LEU A 789 -19.53 -44.05 5.85
N LEU A 790 -19.02 -45.19 6.33
CA LEU A 790 -17.67 -45.70 6.02
C LEU A 790 -17.54 -46.38 4.65
N HIS A 791 -18.65 -46.59 3.93
CA HIS A 791 -18.68 -47.26 2.61
C HIS A 791 -17.84 -48.57 2.55
N VAL A 792 -17.93 -49.39 3.61
CA VAL A 792 -17.07 -50.58 3.78
C VAL A 792 -17.24 -51.56 2.59
N PRO A 793 -16.17 -51.83 1.80
CA PRO A 793 -16.27 -52.53 0.52
C PRO A 793 -16.72 -54.00 0.64
N SER A 794 -17.02 -54.59 -0.52
CA SER A 794 -17.55 -55.95 -0.67
C SER A 794 -16.46 -56.94 -1.03
N THR A 795 -15.52 -56.54 -1.90
CA THR A 795 -14.45 -57.40 -2.41
C THR A 795 -13.04 -56.89 -2.05
N PRO A 796 -12.01 -57.77 -2.05
CA PRO A 796 -10.62 -57.35 -1.86
C PRO A 796 -10.09 -56.40 -2.96
N GLN A 797 -10.61 -56.50 -4.18
CA GLN A 797 -10.26 -55.61 -5.28
C GLN A 797 -10.83 -54.21 -5.06
N GLU A 798 -12.11 -54.10 -4.68
CA GLU A 798 -12.72 -52.82 -4.26
C GLU A 798 -11.95 -52.15 -3.12
N MET A 799 -11.43 -52.94 -2.17
CA MET A 799 -10.61 -52.46 -1.06
C MET A 799 -9.26 -51.89 -1.55
N HIS A 800 -8.56 -52.56 -2.47
CA HIS A 800 -7.32 -52.04 -3.04
C HIS A 800 -7.55 -50.74 -3.82
N GLU A 801 -8.60 -50.69 -4.62
CA GLU A 801 -8.97 -49.48 -5.38
C GLU A 801 -9.36 -48.33 -4.46
N LEU A 802 -10.12 -48.59 -3.39
CA LEU A 802 -10.46 -47.60 -2.37
C LEU A 802 -9.22 -47.09 -1.61
N ILE A 803 -8.22 -47.94 -1.35
CA ILE A 803 -6.93 -47.51 -0.76
C ILE A 803 -6.17 -46.59 -1.72
N LEU A 804 -6.07 -46.95 -3.01
CA LEU A 804 -5.43 -46.10 -4.01
C LEU A 804 -6.16 -44.76 -4.19
N GLU A 805 -7.50 -44.77 -4.16
CA GLU A 805 -8.33 -43.57 -4.22
C GLU A 805 -8.10 -42.65 -3.01
N ASN A 806 -7.94 -43.22 -1.81
CA ASN A 806 -7.62 -42.47 -0.60
C ASN A 806 -6.16 -41.98 -0.60
N MET A 807 -5.21 -42.74 -1.15
CA MET A 807 -3.81 -42.30 -1.27
C MET A 807 -3.65 -41.09 -2.21
N SER A 808 -4.47 -40.98 -3.27
CA SER A 808 -4.40 -39.81 -4.17
C SER A 808 -4.70 -38.50 -3.45
N ILE A 809 -5.57 -38.54 -2.43
CA ILE A 809 -5.99 -37.38 -1.65
C ILE A 809 -4.82 -36.85 -0.80
N ALA A 810 -4.00 -37.74 -0.25
CA ALA A 810 -2.77 -37.35 0.44
C ALA A 810 -1.75 -36.70 -0.52
N PHE A 811 -1.58 -37.23 -1.74
CA PHE A 811 -0.74 -36.58 -2.77
C PHE A 811 -1.31 -35.24 -3.24
N MET A 812 -2.63 -35.10 -3.34
CA MET A 812 -3.28 -33.82 -3.67
C MET A 812 -3.01 -32.76 -2.59
N SER A 813 -2.96 -33.14 -1.31
CA SER A 813 -2.70 -32.19 -0.22
C SER A 813 -1.36 -31.46 -0.31
N LEU A 814 -0.37 -32.03 -1.02
CA LEU A 814 0.91 -31.39 -1.33
C LEU A 814 0.75 -30.09 -2.15
N ASN A 815 -0.28 -30.03 -3.01
CA ASN A 815 -0.60 -28.83 -3.78
C ASN A 815 -1.29 -27.77 -2.90
N LEU A 816 -2.17 -28.20 -1.99
CA LEU A 816 -2.94 -27.31 -1.12
C LEU A 816 -2.04 -26.49 -0.18
N GLY A 817 -1.08 -27.14 0.49
CA GLY A 817 -0.12 -26.45 1.35
C GLY A 817 1.02 -25.73 0.61
N TYR A 818 1.10 -25.81 -0.72
CA TYR A 818 2.27 -25.37 -1.49
C TYR A 818 2.59 -23.88 -1.32
N VAL A 819 1.61 -23.01 -1.55
CA VAL A 819 1.78 -21.55 -1.47
C VAL A 819 2.15 -21.11 -0.06
N VAL A 820 1.43 -21.66 0.93
CA VAL A 820 1.59 -21.32 2.35
C VAL A 820 2.98 -21.73 2.82
N ILE A 821 3.37 -23.01 2.65
CA ILE A 821 4.69 -23.48 3.07
C ILE A 821 5.82 -22.73 2.33
N LEU A 822 5.64 -22.39 1.04
CA LEU A 822 6.61 -21.57 0.31
C LEU A 822 6.77 -20.17 0.92
N LYS A 823 5.66 -19.49 1.24
CA LYS A 823 5.64 -18.15 1.87
C LYS A 823 6.47 -18.12 3.15
N TYR A 824 6.14 -18.95 4.15
CA TYR A 824 6.90 -18.98 5.41
C TYR A 824 8.34 -19.47 5.19
N CYS A 825 8.58 -20.46 4.34
CA CYS A 825 9.95 -20.88 4.07
C CYS A 825 10.82 -19.76 3.46
N LEU A 826 10.26 -18.86 2.65
CA LEU A 826 11.02 -17.73 2.09
C LEU A 826 11.11 -16.54 3.07
N GLN A 827 10.06 -16.25 3.82
CA GLN A 827 10.05 -15.18 4.83
C GLN A 827 11.16 -15.34 5.89
N ALA A 828 11.49 -16.59 6.26
CA ALA A 828 12.58 -16.92 7.19
C ALA A 828 13.99 -16.51 6.73
N PHE A 829 14.14 -15.97 5.51
CA PHE A 829 15.40 -15.43 4.98
C PHE A 829 15.36 -13.90 4.80
N SER A 830 14.25 -13.22 5.11
CA SER A 830 14.09 -11.77 4.98
C SER A 830 14.33 -11.07 6.31
N CYS A 831 15.42 -10.28 6.36
CA CYS A 831 15.82 -9.50 7.53
C CYS A 831 15.98 -8.02 7.16
N PHE A 832 15.52 -7.13 8.02
CA PHE A 832 15.80 -5.69 7.95
C PHE A 832 16.84 -5.30 9.02
N ASP A 833 17.42 -4.11 8.89
CA ASP A 833 18.42 -3.56 9.80
C ASP A 833 17.77 -2.51 10.71
N PHE A 834 18.05 -2.58 12.01
CA PHE A 834 17.53 -1.67 13.02
C PHE A 834 18.61 -1.43 14.08
N GLU A 835 19.16 -0.22 14.11
CA GLU A 835 20.26 0.18 15.02
C GLU A 835 21.47 -0.77 14.97
N GLY A 836 21.79 -1.32 13.79
CA GLY A 836 22.91 -2.25 13.58
C GLY A 836 22.65 -3.69 14.05
N THR A 837 21.45 -3.96 14.57
CA THR A 837 20.96 -5.31 14.87
C THR A 837 19.90 -5.70 13.85
N LYS A 838 19.98 -6.91 13.30
CA LYS A 838 19.06 -7.35 12.25
C LYS A 838 17.90 -8.14 12.82
N TYR A 839 16.69 -7.82 12.38
CA TYR A 839 15.45 -8.46 12.79
C TYR A 839 14.73 -9.05 11.59
N MET A 840 13.92 -10.07 11.82
CA MET A 840 13.12 -10.68 10.76
C MET A 840 12.01 -9.73 10.31
N TYR A 841 11.91 -9.44 9.01
CA TYR A 841 10.96 -8.44 8.48
C TYR A 841 9.50 -8.74 8.86
N PHE A 842 9.14 -10.02 8.93
CA PHE A 842 7.78 -10.48 9.23
C PHE A 842 7.56 -10.88 10.70
N ASN A 843 8.57 -10.70 11.57
CA ASN A 843 8.44 -10.85 13.01
C ASN A 843 9.56 -10.07 13.75
N ALA A 844 9.28 -8.85 14.20
CA ALA A 844 10.27 -7.98 14.85
C ALA A 844 10.72 -8.46 16.25
N ASP A 845 10.01 -9.42 16.86
CA ASP A 845 10.44 -10.08 18.10
C ASP A 845 11.61 -11.07 17.85
N GLU A 846 11.90 -11.46 16.60
CA GLU A 846 12.93 -12.45 16.24
C GLU A 846 14.23 -11.83 15.71
N LEU A 847 15.34 -12.10 16.41
CA LEU A 847 16.68 -11.62 16.09
C LEU A 847 17.36 -12.45 14.99
N CYS A 848 17.65 -11.84 13.84
CA CYS A 848 18.35 -12.52 12.74
C CYS A 848 19.78 -12.93 13.10
N TYR A 849 20.22 -14.04 12.52
CA TYR A 849 21.56 -14.65 12.69
C TYR A 849 21.89 -15.15 14.11
N THR A 850 20.90 -15.24 15.01
CA THR A 850 21.02 -15.94 16.30
C THR A 850 20.98 -17.47 16.13
N PRO A 851 21.38 -18.26 17.15
CA PRO A 851 21.23 -19.71 17.14
C PRO A 851 19.77 -20.18 17.00
N GLU A 852 18.81 -19.39 17.48
CA GLU A 852 17.37 -19.66 17.40
C GLU A 852 16.86 -19.39 15.98
N HIS A 853 17.18 -18.22 15.41
CA HIS A 853 16.93 -17.93 14.00
C HIS A 853 17.59 -18.95 13.05
N PHE A 854 18.77 -19.49 13.39
CA PHE A 854 19.40 -20.55 12.60
C PHE A 854 18.60 -21.87 12.63
N GLN A 855 17.86 -22.17 13.69
CA GLN A 855 16.92 -23.31 13.72
C GLN A 855 15.71 -23.06 12.81
N ILE A 856 15.20 -21.82 12.77
CA ILE A 856 14.13 -21.40 11.86
C ILE A 856 14.61 -21.51 10.40
N MET A 857 15.76 -20.91 10.07
CA MET A 857 16.37 -20.97 8.73
C MET A 857 16.65 -22.41 8.26
N THR A 858 17.14 -23.29 9.15
CA THR A 858 17.41 -24.70 8.78
C THR A 858 16.13 -25.51 8.59
N ALA A 859 15.09 -25.26 9.37
CA ALA A 859 13.77 -25.84 9.16
C ALA A 859 13.12 -25.34 7.85
N ALA A 860 13.22 -24.04 7.57
CA ALA A 860 12.77 -23.44 6.31
C ALA A 860 13.54 -24.00 5.11
N ALA A 861 14.87 -24.11 5.17
CA ALA A 861 15.68 -24.74 4.13
C ALA A 861 15.30 -26.21 3.91
N ALA A 862 15.04 -26.96 4.98
CA ALA A 862 14.53 -28.33 4.88
C ALA A 862 13.13 -28.38 4.21
N GLY A 863 12.25 -27.41 4.50
CA GLY A 863 10.98 -27.23 3.81
C GLY A 863 11.14 -26.96 2.31
N LEU A 864 12.01 -26.02 1.92
CA LEU A 864 12.32 -25.73 0.51
C LEU A 864 12.86 -26.96 -0.24
N ILE A 865 13.73 -27.76 0.39
CA ILE A 865 14.33 -28.93 -0.24
C ILE A 865 13.36 -30.12 -0.28
N VAL A 866 12.81 -30.52 0.87
CA VAL A 866 12.01 -31.74 1.02
C VAL A 866 10.60 -31.56 0.47
N TYR A 867 9.97 -30.41 0.73
CA TYR A 867 8.57 -30.19 0.36
C TYR A 867 8.43 -29.47 -0.98
N ILE A 868 9.04 -28.29 -1.15
CA ILE A 868 8.89 -27.50 -2.39
C ILE A 868 9.59 -28.19 -3.56
N ALA A 869 10.92 -28.36 -3.51
CA ALA A 869 11.67 -29.02 -4.57
C ALA A 869 11.30 -30.51 -4.70
N GLY A 870 10.95 -31.19 -3.59
CA GLY A 870 10.41 -32.55 -3.62
C GLY A 870 9.08 -32.68 -4.36
N THR A 871 8.16 -31.72 -4.21
CA THR A 871 6.88 -31.68 -4.95
C THR A 871 7.12 -31.50 -6.45
N TRP A 872 7.98 -30.54 -6.83
CA TRP A 872 8.41 -30.36 -8.22
C TRP A 872 9.04 -31.61 -8.82
N PHE A 873 9.98 -32.22 -8.11
CA PHE A 873 10.65 -33.45 -8.53
C PHE A 873 9.67 -34.60 -8.71
N MET A 874 8.73 -34.78 -7.76
CA MET A 874 7.70 -35.81 -7.83
C MET A 874 6.78 -35.61 -9.03
N PHE A 875 6.23 -34.40 -9.22
CA PHE A 875 5.31 -34.10 -10.32
C PHE A 875 6.00 -34.29 -11.68
N ILE A 876 7.21 -33.74 -11.86
CA ILE A 876 7.99 -33.90 -13.10
C ILE A 876 8.31 -35.37 -13.37
N THR A 877 8.70 -36.13 -12.34
CA THR A 877 9.05 -37.55 -12.49
C THR A 877 7.83 -38.40 -12.83
N VAL A 878 6.70 -38.21 -12.14
CA VAL A 878 5.43 -38.89 -12.45
C VAL A 878 5.01 -38.59 -13.88
N MET A 879 4.98 -37.33 -14.29
CA MET A 879 4.57 -36.95 -15.66
C MET A 879 5.51 -37.48 -16.75
N ARG A 880 6.83 -37.51 -16.49
CA ARG A 880 7.81 -38.13 -17.40
C ARG A 880 7.58 -39.64 -17.52
N VAL A 881 7.39 -40.35 -16.41
CA VAL A 881 7.17 -41.81 -16.39
C VAL A 881 5.85 -42.17 -17.06
N LEU A 882 4.75 -41.46 -16.77
CA LEU A 882 3.45 -41.74 -17.39
C LEU A 882 3.45 -41.53 -18.91
N LYS A 883 4.19 -40.52 -19.38
CA LYS A 883 4.43 -40.29 -20.82
C LYS A 883 5.31 -41.35 -21.46
N GLN A 884 6.45 -41.68 -20.86
CA GLN A 884 7.36 -42.71 -21.38
C GLN A 884 6.71 -44.09 -21.44
N THR A 885 5.79 -44.39 -20.52
CA THR A 885 5.10 -45.68 -20.42
C THR A 885 3.70 -45.69 -21.04
N ASN A 886 3.29 -44.62 -21.72
CA ASN A 886 1.93 -44.37 -22.25
C ASN A 886 0.82 -44.89 -21.31
N SER A 887 0.86 -44.48 -20.04
CA SER A 887 0.08 -45.11 -18.96
C SER A 887 -1.00 -44.21 -18.34
N PHE A 888 -1.33 -43.07 -18.96
CA PHE A 888 -2.35 -42.14 -18.48
C PHE A 888 -3.75 -42.77 -18.35
N CYS A 889 -4.12 -43.67 -19.28
CA CYS A 889 -5.35 -44.46 -19.23
C CYS A 889 -5.30 -45.69 -18.31
N LYS A 890 -4.18 -46.03 -17.66
CA LYS A 890 -4.14 -47.24 -16.82
C LYS A 890 -4.80 -46.97 -15.47
N LYS A 891 -5.64 -47.91 -15.02
CA LYS A 891 -6.47 -47.78 -13.81
C LYS A 891 -5.68 -47.34 -12.57
N ARG A 892 -4.49 -47.91 -12.31
CA ARG A 892 -3.68 -47.56 -11.12
C ARG A 892 -3.10 -46.14 -11.17
N PRO A 893 -2.39 -45.69 -12.23
CA PRO A 893 -2.04 -44.29 -12.41
C PRO A 893 -3.21 -43.32 -12.30
N LEU A 894 -4.32 -43.60 -12.98
CA LEU A 894 -5.50 -42.74 -12.99
C LEU A 894 -6.10 -42.58 -11.58
N LEU A 895 -6.20 -43.67 -10.81
CA LEU A 895 -6.74 -43.60 -9.44
C LEU A 895 -5.85 -42.80 -8.47
N LEU A 896 -4.52 -42.80 -8.66
CA LEU A 896 -3.51 -42.15 -7.80
C LEU A 896 -3.18 -40.70 -8.19
N PHE A 897 -3.06 -40.42 -9.49
CA PHE A 897 -2.53 -39.17 -10.03
C PHE A 897 -3.48 -38.46 -11.01
N GLY A 898 -4.65 -39.04 -11.30
CA GLY A 898 -5.65 -38.46 -12.22
C GLY A 898 -6.04 -37.02 -11.84
N TRP A 899 -6.08 -36.69 -10.55
CA TRP A 899 -6.35 -35.33 -10.06
C TRP A 899 -5.39 -34.25 -10.60
N MET A 900 -4.24 -34.62 -11.18
CA MET A 900 -3.27 -33.69 -11.79
C MET A 900 -3.53 -33.44 -13.28
N TYR A 901 -4.16 -34.39 -13.99
CA TYR A 901 -4.22 -34.39 -15.47
C TYR A 901 -5.59 -34.74 -16.08
N GLU A 902 -6.52 -35.33 -15.33
CA GLU A 902 -7.84 -35.79 -15.82
C GLU A 902 -8.73 -34.63 -16.30
N ARG A 903 -8.57 -33.45 -15.69
CA ARG A 903 -9.26 -32.19 -16.08
C ARG A 903 -8.72 -31.55 -17.36
N TYR A 904 -7.54 -31.94 -17.81
CA TYR A 904 -6.86 -31.30 -18.94
C TYR A 904 -6.90 -32.17 -20.20
N GLU A 905 -6.89 -31.51 -21.36
CA GLU A 905 -6.66 -32.18 -22.64
C GLU A 905 -5.35 -32.99 -22.58
N SER A 906 -5.28 -34.15 -23.24
CA SER A 906 -4.15 -35.08 -23.05
C SER A 906 -2.81 -34.56 -23.62
N LYS A 907 -2.85 -33.48 -24.41
CA LYS A 907 -1.68 -32.69 -24.86
C LYS A 907 -1.17 -31.71 -23.78
N CYS A 908 -2.04 -31.39 -22.82
CA CYS A 908 -1.90 -30.38 -21.77
C CYS A 908 -1.68 -31.02 -20.38
N TYR A 909 -1.34 -32.30 -20.29
CA TYR A 909 -1.13 -33.07 -19.03
C TYR A 909 -0.17 -32.42 -18.01
N TRP A 910 0.67 -31.48 -18.45
CA TRP A 910 1.67 -30.76 -17.66
C TRP A 910 1.19 -29.40 -17.15
N PHE A 911 -0.02 -28.94 -17.50
CA PHE A 911 -0.51 -27.59 -17.24
C PHE A 911 -0.55 -27.23 -15.74
N GLU A 912 -0.73 -28.20 -14.86
CA GLU A 912 -0.65 -28.01 -13.40
C GLU A 912 0.73 -27.50 -12.94
N LEU A 913 1.82 -27.89 -13.62
CA LEU A 913 3.16 -27.37 -13.33
C LEU A 913 3.28 -25.88 -13.73
N THR A 914 2.51 -25.40 -14.70
CA THR A 914 2.46 -23.99 -15.07
C THR A 914 1.83 -23.15 -13.97
N ILE A 915 0.69 -23.60 -13.43
CA ILE A 915 0.00 -22.92 -12.31
C ILE A 915 0.91 -22.89 -11.06
N LEU A 916 1.64 -23.97 -10.79
CA LEU A 916 2.65 -24.00 -9.73
C LEU A 916 3.84 -23.06 -10.01
N ALA A 917 4.30 -22.95 -11.26
CA ALA A 917 5.36 -22.02 -11.64
C ALA A 917 4.95 -20.56 -11.37
N GLU A 918 3.77 -20.16 -11.85
CA GLU A 918 3.20 -18.82 -11.66
C GLU A 918 3.15 -18.45 -10.18
N LYS A 919 2.50 -19.28 -9.35
CA LYS A 919 2.43 -19.09 -7.90
C LYS A 919 3.80 -18.99 -7.23
N THR A 920 4.77 -19.81 -7.66
CA THR A 920 6.13 -19.79 -7.09
C THR A 920 6.79 -18.43 -7.35
N ILE A 921 6.68 -17.90 -8.57
CA ILE A 921 7.27 -16.61 -8.92
C ILE A 921 6.55 -15.48 -8.17
N LEU A 922 5.22 -15.52 -8.06
CA LEU A 922 4.45 -14.51 -7.32
C LEU A 922 4.85 -14.44 -5.85
N VAL A 923 5.01 -15.57 -5.15
CA VAL A 923 5.46 -15.58 -3.74
C VAL A 923 6.91 -15.09 -3.60
N VAL A 924 7.80 -15.43 -4.55
CA VAL A 924 9.19 -14.93 -4.55
C VAL A 924 9.22 -13.40 -4.72
N VAL A 925 8.43 -12.86 -5.65
CA VAL A 925 8.30 -11.40 -5.89
C VAL A 925 7.72 -10.69 -4.66
N ALA A 926 6.68 -11.27 -4.05
CA ALA A 926 6.06 -10.77 -2.83
C ALA A 926 7.06 -10.64 -1.67
N VAL A 927 7.90 -11.66 -1.44
CA VAL A 927 8.81 -11.71 -0.27
C VAL A 927 10.10 -10.91 -0.47
N PHE A 928 10.68 -10.88 -1.67
CA PHE A 928 11.99 -10.28 -1.92
C PHE A 928 11.97 -8.89 -2.55
N ILE A 929 10.80 -8.38 -2.97
CA ILE A 929 10.65 -7.03 -3.54
C ILE A 929 9.53 -6.25 -2.80
N PRO A 930 9.55 -6.13 -1.45
CA PRO A 930 8.47 -5.46 -0.71
C PRO A 930 8.41 -3.94 -0.97
N ASP A 931 9.53 -3.33 -1.34
CA ASP A 931 9.69 -1.86 -1.42
C ASP A 931 9.24 -1.26 -2.78
N ASP A 932 9.02 -2.08 -3.81
CA ASP A 932 8.53 -1.63 -5.14
C ASP A 932 7.23 -2.36 -5.53
N PRO A 933 6.08 -1.92 -4.99
CA PRO A 933 4.78 -2.52 -5.31
C PRO A 933 4.37 -2.35 -6.79
N ILE A 934 4.90 -1.34 -7.50
CA ILE A 934 4.62 -1.15 -8.93
C ILE A 934 5.28 -2.28 -9.74
N LEU A 935 6.53 -2.62 -9.44
CA LEU A 935 7.23 -3.73 -10.07
C LEU A 935 6.56 -5.08 -9.76
N GLN A 936 6.07 -5.28 -8.53
CA GLN A 936 5.27 -6.47 -8.17
C GLN A 936 4.05 -6.62 -9.10
N VAL A 937 3.29 -5.55 -9.33
CA VAL A 937 2.10 -5.57 -10.21
C VAL A 937 2.49 -5.85 -11.66
N ILE A 938 3.53 -5.20 -12.19
CA ILE A 938 3.94 -5.39 -13.59
C ILE A 938 4.34 -6.85 -13.85
N ILE A 939 5.11 -7.46 -12.94
CA ILE A 939 5.51 -8.86 -13.05
C ILE A 939 4.28 -9.78 -13.00
N MET A 940 3.36 -9.55 -12.05
CA MET A 940 2.13 -10.34 -11.97
C MET A 940 1.26 -10.23 -13.23
N LEU A 941 1.03 -9.02 -13.74
CA LEU A 941 0.24 -8.80 -14.95
C LEU A 941 0.84 -9.53 -16.17
N ILE A 942 2.16 -9.52 -16.31
CA ILE A 942 2.85 -10.27 -17.38
C ILE A 942 2.67 -11.78 -17.22
N LEU A 943 2.85 -12.30 -16.00
CA LEU A 943 2.73 -13.74 -15.72
C LEU A 943 1.30 -14.24 -15.94
N SER A 944 0.30 -13.60 -15.34
CA SER A 944 -1.09 -14.02 -15.46
C SER A 944 -1.63 -13.82 -16.88
N LEU A 945 -1.23 -12.76 -17.60
CA LEU A 945 -1.55 -12.62 -19.03
C LEU A 945 -0.95 -13.76 -19.87
N ALA A 946 0.31 -14.14 -19.62
CA ALA A 946 0.94 -15.27 -20.29
C ALA A 946 0.24 -16.61 -19.97
N SER A 947 -0.16 -16.80 -18.71
CA SER A 947 -0.94 -17.96 -18.24
C SER A 947 -2.29 -18.07 -18.95
N THR A 948 -3.07 -16.98 -18.96
CA THR A 948 -4.37 -16.90 -19.65
C THR A 948 -4.24 -17.12 -21.15
N LEU A 949 -3.26 -16.49 -21.82
CA LEU A 949 -3.02 -16.68 -23.26
C LEU A 949 -2.64 -18.13 -23.59
N LEU A 950 -1.85 -18.79 -22.74
CA LEU A 950 -1.51 -20.20 -22.89
C LEU A 950 -2.74 -21.10 -22.68
N SER A 951 -3.52 -20.84 -21.64
CA SER A 951 -4.76 -21.55 -21.30
C SER A 951 -5.76 -21.52 -22.45
N ILE A 952 -6.03 -20.33 -23.00
CA ILE A 952 -6.94 -20.12 -24.15
C ILE A 952 -6.38 -20.79 -25.41
N LYS A 953 -5.09 -20.57 -25.74
CA LYS A 953 -4.48 -21.11 -26.97
C LYS A 953 -4.44 -22.64 -26.99
N MET A 954 -4.25 -23.27 -25.83
CA MET A 954 -4.18 -24.73 -25.73
C MET A 954 -5.54 -25.38 -25.42
N SER A 955 -6.60 -24.59 -25.15
CA SER A 955 -7.88 -25.09 -24.63
C SER A 955 -7.66 -26.06 -23.47
N ALA A 956 -6.90 -25.62 -22.45
CA ALA A 956 -6.26 -26.55 -21.54
C ALA A 956 -7.25 -27.44 -20.77
N PRO A 957 -8.35 -26.93 -20.16
CA PRO A 957 -9.39 -27.78 -19.56
C PRO A 957 -10.32 -28.40 -20.62
N VAL A 958 -10.71 -29.66 -20.43
CA VAL A 958 -11.57 -30.42 -21.37
C VAL A 958 -13.00 -29.87 -21.41
N ASP A 959 -13.59 -29.61 -20.23
CA ASP A 959 -14.96 -29.10 -20.14
C ASP A 959 -14.98 -27.58 -20.35
N SER A 960 -15.81 -27.12 -21.30
CA SER A 960 -15.92 -25.72 -21.71
C SER A 960 -16.30 -24.76 -20.57
N THR A 961 -17.03 -25.25 -19.56
CA THR A 961 -17.40 -24.47 -18.36
C THR A 961 -16.22 -24.23 -17.42
N SER A 962 -15.41 -25.26 -17.15
CA SER A 962 -14.17 -25.16 -16.36
C SER A 962 -13.16 -24.20 -17.02
N SER A 963 -13.07 -24.22 -18.36
CA SER A 963 -12.24 -23.29 -19.14
C SER A 963 -12.69 -21.82 -19.02
N LEU A 964 -14.00 -21.56 -19.09
CA LEU A 964 -14.56 -20.21 -18.89
C LEU A 964 -14.33 -19.70 -17.46
N LEU A 965 -14.56 -20.54 -16.44
CA LEU A 965 -14.36 -20.17 -15.04
C LEU A 965 -12.89 -19.83 -14.74
N LEU A 966 -11.94 -20.65 -15.22
CA LEU A 966 -10.50 -20.39 -15.08
C LEU A 966 -10.10 -19.03 -15.68
N THR A 967 -10.52 -18.78 -16.93
CA THR A 967 -10.27 -17.51 -17.63
C THR A 967 -10.87 -16.31 -16.89
N ALA A 968 -12.08 -16.47 -16.33
CA ALA A 968 -12.74 -15.42 -15.55
C ALA A 968 -12.01 -15.15 -14.22
N THR A 969 -11.45 -16.17 -13.57
CA THR A 969 -10.67 -15.99 -12.34
C THR A 969 -9.34 -15.28 -12.55
N GLU A 970 -8.57 -15.67 -13.58
CA GLU A 970 -7.31 -15.01 -13.93
C GLU A 970 -7.57 -13.55 -14.36
N GLY A 971 -8.56 -13.32 -15.22
CA GLY A 971 -9.01 -11.98 -15.61
C GLY A 971 -9.44 -11.11 -14.43
N GLY A 972 -10.17 -11.70 -13.47
CA GLY A 972 -10.55 -11.03 -12.23
C GLY A 972 -9.35 -10.59 -11.39
N THR A 973 -8.35 -11.45 -11.22
CA THR A 973 -7.11 -11.08 -10.50
C THR A 973 -6.35 -9.94 -11.19
N MET A 974 -6.24 -9.96 -12.52
CA MET A 974 -5.59 -8.87 -13.27
C MET A 974 -6.31 -7.53 -13.10
N VAL A 975 -7.64 -7.51 -13.07
CA VAL A 975 -8.42 -6.28 -12.81
C VAL A 975 -8.20 -5.77 -11.38
N ILE A 976 -8.22 -6.65 -10.38
CA ILE A 976 -7.96 -6.29 -8.96
C ILE A 976 -6.55 -5.70 -8.80
N MET A 977 -5.55 -6.25 -9.49
CA MET A 977 -4.17 -5.74 -9.48
C MET A 977 -4.04 -4.33 -10.08
N VAL A 978 -4.75 -4.05 -11.18
CA VAL A 978 -4.79 -2.69 -11.76
C VAL A 978 -5.51 -1.71 -10.83
N LEU A 979 -6.56 -2.14 -10.13
CA LEU A 979 -7.20 -1.32 -9.08
C LEU A 979 -6.26 -1.12 -7.86
N GLY A 980 -5.39 -2.09 -7.55
CA GLY A 980 -4.36 -1.97 -6.51
C GLY A 980 -3.43 -0.76 -6.72
N LEU A 981 -2.96 -0.56 -7.95
CA LEU A 981 -2.16 0.62 -8.33
C LEU A 981 -2.91 1.95 -8.11
N MET A 982 -4.25 1.95 -8.16
CA MET A 982 -5.05 3.14 -7.88
C MET A 982 -5.09 3.48 -6.39
N TYR A 983 -5.05 2.48 -5.50
CA TYR A 983 -4.97 2.72 -4.06
C TYR A 983 -3.57 3.13 -3.61
N TYR A 984 -2.52 2.62 -4.27
CA TYR A 984 -1.14 3.02 -4.00
C TYR A 984 -0.84 4.49 -4.36
N ASN A 985 -1.52 5.05 -5.37
CA ASN A 985 -1.29 6.41 -5.81
C ASN A 985 -2.23 7.41 -5.11
N SER A 986 -1.72 8.09 -4.09
CA SER A 986 -2.44 9.11 -3.30
C SER A 986 -2.93 10.33 -4.09
N SER A 987 -2.49 10.53 -5.34
CA SER A 987 -2.92 11.66 -6.19
C SER A 987 -4.27 11.48 -6.91
N ILE A 988 -4.95 10.36 -6.69
CA ILE A 988 -6.26 10.06 -7.32
C ILE A 988 -7.41 10.77 -6.57
N LEU A 989 -8.33 11.40 -7.31
CA LEU A 989 -9.51 12.04 -6.72
C LEU A 989 -10.30 11.06 -5.83
N ASP A 990 -10.73 11.52 -4.66
CA ASP A 990 -11.53 10.77 -3.67
C ASP A 990 -12.77 10.07 -4.29
N ARG A 991 -13.44 10.73 -5.24
CA ARG A 991 -14.55 10.16 -6.00
C ARG A 991 -14.13 8.94 -6.84
N THR A 992 -12.93 8.98 -7.42
CA THR A 992 -12.35 7.89 -8.20
C THR A 992 -11.86 6.75 -7.30
N TYR A 993 -11.27 7.05 -6.13
CA TYR A 993 -10.95 6.06 -5.09
C TYR A 993 -12.21 5.30 -4.63
N THR A 994 -13.29 6.03 -4.35
CA THR A 994 -14.59 5.45 -3.98
C THR A 994 -15.16 4.56 -5.09
N VAL A 995 -15.13 5.01 -6.35
CA VAL A 995 -15.61 4.21 -7.51
C VAL A 995 -14.74 2.97 -7.72
N ALA A 996 -13.42 3.07 -7.64
CA ALA A 996 -12.49 1.94 -7.71
C ALA A 996 -12.80 0.90 -6.62
N THR A 997 -13.02 1.35 -5.39
CA THR A 997 -13.40 0.50 -4.24
C THR A 997 -14.70 -0.25 -4.50
N VAL A 998 -15.75 0.44 -4.94
CA VAL A 998 -17.05 -0.18 -5.26
C VAL A 998 -16.93 -1.18 -6.41
N VAL A 999 -16.23 -0.82 -7.49
CA VAL A 999 -16.03 -1.71 -8.66
C VAL A 999 -15.22 -2.95 -8.27
N GLY A 1000 -14.14 -2.79 -7.50
CA GLY A 1000 -13.33 -3.89 -6.99
C GLY A 1000 -14.12 -4.84 -6.11
N CYS A 1001 -14.87 -4.31 -5.14
CA CYS A 1001 -15.71 -5.11 -4.24
C CYS A 1001 -16.80 -5.86 -5.00
N VAL A 1002 -17.56 -5.18 -5.87
CA VAL A 1002 -18.65 -5.79 -6.65
C VAL A 1002 -18.12 -6.85 -7.62
N GLY A 1003 -16.99 -6.59 -8.29
CA GLY A 1003 -16.36 -7.55 -9.19
C GLY A 1003 -15.87 -8.81 -8.45
N LEU A 1004 -15.15 -8.64 -7.35
CA LEU A 1004 -14.60 -9.73 -6.54
C LEU A 1004 -15.72 -10.57 -5.88
N ILE A 1005 -16.71 -9.93 -5.25
CA ILE A 1005 -17.87 -10.61 -4.66
C ILE A 1005 -18.68 -11.33 -5.75
N GLY A 1006 -18.91 -10.69 -6.89
CA GLY A 1006 -19.62 -11.30 -8.02
C GLY A 1006 -18.94 -12.56 -8.53
N LEU A 1007 -17.61 -12.55 -8.67
CA LEU A 1007 -16.82 -13.70 -9.09
C LEU A 1007 -16.84 -14.83 -8.06
N LEU A 1008 -16.71 -14.52 -6.76
CA LEU A 1008 -16.85 -15.49 -5.67
C LEU A 1008 -18.27 -16.11 -5.61
N LEU A 1009 -19.31 -15.32 -5.86
CA LEU A 1009 -20.69 -15.81 -5.96
C LEU A 1009 -20.90 -16.73 -7.16
N VAL A 1010 -20.28 -16.45 -8.31
CA VAL A 1010 -20.31 -17.34 -9.49
C VAL A 1010 -19.60 -18.67 -9.19
N LEU A 1011 -18.42 -18.64 -8.58
CA LEU A 1011 -17.68 -19.86 -8.22
C LEU A 1011 -18.42 -20.71 -7.17
N THR A 1012 -18.97 -20.08 -6.13
CA THR A 1012 -19.74 -20.80 -5.09
C THR A 1012 -21.06 -21.35 -5.65
N ALA A 1013 -21.75 -20.62 -6.53
CA ALA A 1013 -22.93 -21.14 -7.23
C ALA A 1013 -22.57 -22.35 -8.12
N ALA A 1014 -21.47 -22.28 -8.88
CA ALA A 1014 -20.98 -23.41 -9.68
C ALA A 1014 -20.66 -24.63 -8.80
N PHE A 1015 -19.99 -24.42 -7.67
CA PHE A 1015 -19.72 -25.45 -6.66
C PHE A 1015 -21.00 -26.09 -6.12
N PHE A 1016 -22.01 -25.31 -5.70
CA PHE A 1016 -23.27 -25.88 -5.20
C PHE A 1016 -24.06 -26.63 -6.28
N VAL A 1017 -24.00 -26.21 -7.55
CA VAL A 1017 -24.58 -26.95 -8.68
C VAL A 1017 -23.87 -28.31 -8.87
N GLU A 1018 -22.54 -28.34 -8.79
CA GLU A 1018 -21.75 -29.56 -8.95
C GLU A 1018 -21.92 -30.52 -7.73
N VAL A 1019 -22.00 -29.99 -6.51
CA VAL A 1019 -22.38 -30.73 -5.30
C VAL A 1019 -23.78 -31.36 -5.45
N ALA A 1020 -24.77 -30.57 -5.90
CA ALA A 1020 -26.13 -31.06 -6.11
C ALA A 1020 -26.18 -32.18 -7.16
N PHE A 1021 -25.31 -32.13 -8.18
CA PHE A 1021 -25.13 -33.22 -9.15
C PHE A 1021 -24.54 -34.48 -8.51
N HIS A 1022 -23.50 -34.40 -7.68
CA HIS A 1022 -22.96 -35.61 -7.04
C HIS A 1022 -23.92 -36.22 -6.02
N ILE A 1023 -24.61 -35.40 -5.21
CA ILE A 1023 -25.67 -35.90 -4.31
C ILE A 1023 -26.76 -36.61 -5.14
N THR A 1024 -27.15 -36.03 -6.27
CA THR A 1024 -28.06 -36.63 -7.24
C THR A 1024 -27.56 -37.99 -7.75
N ILE A 1025 -26.29 -38.10 -8.20
CA ILE A 1025 -25.69 -39.38 -8.61
C ILE A 1025 -25.68 -40.38 -7.45
N MET A 1026 -25.34 -39.96 -6.22
CA MET A 1026 -25.31 -40.84 -5.05
C MET A 1026 -26.70 -41.41 -4.73
N VAL A 1027 -27.74 -40.59 -4.77
CA VAL A 1027 -29.14 -41.03 -4.59
C VAL A 1027 -29.57 -42.01 -5.70
N LEU A 1028 -29.25 -41.69 -6.96
CA LEU A 1028 -29.55 -42.56 -8.10
C LEU A 1028 -28.79 -43.89 -8.02
N ARG A 1029 -27.51 -43.88 -7.61
CA ARG A 1029 -26.69 -45.07 -7.39
C ARG A 1029 -27.22 -45.92 -6.23
N ALA A 1030 -27.68 -45.31 -5.14
CA ALA A 1030 -28.29 -46.03 -4.02
C ALA A 1030 -29.57 -46.77 -4.46
N ARG A 1031 -30.42 -46.11 -5.26
CA ARG A 1031 -31.59 -46.76 -5.90
C ARG A 1031 -31.17 -47.88 -6.87
N HIS A 1032 -30.20 -47.63 -7.74
CA HIS A 1032 -29.67 -48.62 -8.68
C HIS A 1032 -29.13 -49.87 -7.97
N LYS A 1033 -28.42 -49.69 -6.84
CA LYS A 1033 -27.85 -50.78 -6.04
C LYS A 1033 -28.91 -51.75 -5.52
N ASN A 1034 -30.09 -51.26 -5.14
CA ASN A 1034 -31.21 -52.11 -4.69
C ASN A 1034 -31.79 -53.00 -5.81
N ILE A 1035 -31.53 -52.66 -7.07
CA ILE A 1035 -31.95 -53.43 -8.25
C ILE A 1035 -30.82 -54.34 -8.69
N ALA A 1036 -29.61 -53.81 -8.88
CA ALA A 1036 -28.43 -54.58 -9.30
C ALA A 1036 -28.05 -55.72 -8.31
N SER A 1037 -28.25 -55.50 -7.00
CA SER A 1037 -28.03 -56.54 -5.97
C SER A 1037 -28.95 -57.76 -6.12
N LYS A 1038 -30.17 -57.61 -6.67
CA LYS A 1038 -31.06 -58.75 -7.00
C LYS A 1038 -30.48 -59.67 -8.08
N TRP A 1039 -29.51 -59.17 -8.85
CA TRP A 1039 -28.85 -59.88 -9.95
C TRP A 1039 -27.37 -60.16 -9.67
N GLY A 1040 -26.89 -59.91 -8.45
CA GLY A 1040 -25.48 -60.12 -8.06
C GLY A 1040 -24.46 -59.20 -8.77
N HIS A 1041 -24.90 -58.12 -9.42
CA HIS A 1041 -24.02 -57.20 -10.14
C HIS A 1041 -23.58 -56.00 -9.27
N ASP A 1042 -22.31 -55.61 -9.36
CA ASP A 1042 -21.81 -54.37 -8.74
C ASP A 1042 -22.24 -53.12 -9.54
N THR A 1043 -22.37 -51.99 -8.84
CA THR A 1043 -22.71 -50.68 -9.40
C THR A 1043 -21.56 -49.67 -9.38
N ARG A 1044 -20.35 -50.02 -8.92
CA ARG A 1044 -19.21 -49.08 -8.89
C ARG A 1044 -18.76 -48.64 -10.29
N LEU A 1045 -18.63 -49.57 -11.24
CA LEU A 1045 -18.24 -49.24 -12.62
C LEU A 1045 -19.30 -48.41 -13.38
N HIS A 1046 -20.58 -48.55 -13.01
CA HIS A 1046 -21.67 -47.76 -13.59
C HIS A 1046 -21.66 -46.28 -13.17
N VAL A 1047 -20.78 -45.83 -12.26
CA VAL A 1047 -20.67 -44.40 -11.88
C VAL A 1047 -20.31 -43.53 -13.09
N HIS A 1048 -19.47 -44.01 -14.00
CA HIS A 1048 -19.11 -43.28 -15.22
C HIS A 1048 -20.30 -43.11 -16.17
N MET A 1049 -21.26 -44.05 -16.18
CA MET A 1049 -22.51 -43.94 -16.97
C MET A 1049 -23.39 -42.78 -16.48
N PHE A 1050 -23.53 -42.59 -15.17
CA PHE A 1050 -24.25 -41.43 -14.62
C PHE A 1050 -23.52 -40.10 -14.89
N ARG A 1051 -22.20 -40.15 -15.15
CA ARG A 1051 -21.36 -39.00 -15.51
C ARG A 1051 -21.29 -38.73 -17.03
N ALA A 1052 -21.87 -39.60 -17.86
CA ALA A 1052 -21.84 -39.52 -19.32
C ALA A 1052 -23.02 -38.77 -19.96
N PHE A 1053 -24.16 -38.75 -19.28
CA PHE A 1053 -25.32 -37.96 -19.68
C PHE A 1053 -25.53 -36.77 -18.72
N LYS A 1054 -26.23 -35.74 -19.17
CA LYS A 1054 -26.42 -34.50 -18.41
C LYS A 1054 -27.15 -34.73 -17.07
N PRO A 1055 -26.63 -34.16 -15.95
CA PRO A 1055 -27.16 -34.29 -14.59
C PRO A 1055 -28.68 -34.29 -14.46
N TRP A 1056 -29.28 -33.19 -14.94
CA TRP A 1056 -30.70 -32.87 -14.74
C TRP A 1056 -31.62 -33.77 -15.54
N PHE A 1057 -31.17 -34.24 -16.72
CA PHE A 1057 -31.92 -35.14 -17.57
C PHE A 1057 -32.07 -36.53 -16.91
N ILE A 1058 -30.95 -37.13 -16.47
CA ILE A 1058 -30.98 -38.42 -15.78
C ILE A 1058 -31.84 -38.32 -14.52
N PHE A 1059 -31.65 -37.27 -13.71
CA PHE A 1059 -32.39 -37.09 -12.46
C PHE A 1059 -33.90 -36.96 -12.66
N LYS A 1060 -34.33 -36.08 -13.58
CA LYS A 1060 -35.74 -35.82 -13.87
C LYS A 1060 -36.47 -37.06 -14.38
N TRP A 1061 -35.77 -37.94 -15.09
CA TRP A 1061 -36.31 -39.24 -15.51
C TRP A 1061 -36.27 -40.30 -14.40
N LEU A 1062 -35.08 -40.68 -13.90
CA LEU A 1062 -34.94 -41.79 -12.96
C LEU A 1062 -35.65 -41.59 -11.61
N THR A 1063 -35.94 -40.34 -11.22
CA THR A 1063 -36.78 -40.08 -10.04
C THR A 1063 -38.26 -40.44 -10.24
N LYS A 1064 -38.73 -40.45 -11.50
CA LYS A 1064 -40.10 -40.77 -11.93
C LYS A 1064 -40.24 -42.14 -12.62
N ALA A 1065 -39.13 -42.85 -12.82
CA ALA A 1065 -39.03 -44.11 -13.53
C ALA A 1065 -39.60 -45.29 -12.72
N ASP A 1066 -40.36 -46.16 -13.39
CA ASP A 1066 -40.93 -47.38 -12.81
C ASP A 1066 -39.85 -48.49 -12.63
N PRO A 1067 -40.11 -49.58 -11.88
CA PRO A 1067 -39.13 -50.65 -11.68
C PRO A 1067 -38.59 -51.27 -12.99
N ASP A 1068 -39.41 -51.31 -14.04
CA ASP A 1068 -39.01 -51.79 -15.36
C ASP A 1068 -38.08 -50.80 -16.10
N ASP A 1069 -38.33 -49.49 -15.99
CA ASP A 1069 -37.46 -48.46 -16.56
C ASP A 1069 -36.05 -48.53 -15.93
N TRP A 1070 -35.98 -48.74 -14.62
CA TRP A 1070 -34.71 -48.97 -13.92
C TRP A 1070 -34.01 -50.26 -14.36
N LEU A 1071 -34.74 -51.30 -14.76
CA LEU A 1071 -34.16 -52.52 -15.35
C LEU A 1071 -33.58 -52.25 -16.74
N GLN A 1072 -34.24 -51.42 -17.56
CA GLN A 1072 -33.66 -50.97 -18.83
C GLN A 1072 -32.42 -50.10 -18.60
N TRP A 1073 -32.44 -49.17 -17.64
CA TRP A 1073 -31.25 -48.40 -17.25
C TRP A 1073 -30.09 -49.31 -16.83
N HIS A 1074 -30.36 -50.36 -16.03
CA HIS A 1074 -29.34 -51.33 -15.63
C HIS A 1074 -28.71 -52.07 -16.84
N LYS A 1075 -29.54 -52.52 -17.79
CA LYS A 1075 -29.07 -53.13 -19.04
C LYS A 1075 -28.21 -52.16 -19.84
N LEU A 1076 -28.64 -50.91 -20.00
CA LEU A 1076 -27.90 -49.86 -20.72
C LEU A 1076 -26.53 -49.59 -20.09
N CYS A 1077 -26.48 -49.50 -18.76
CA CYS A 1077 -25.24 -49.30 -18.03
C CYS A 1077 -24.25 -50.44 -18.25
N LYS A 1078 -24.72 -51.71 -18.29
CA LYS A 1078 -23.89 -52.89 -18.55
C LYS A 1078 -23.34 -52.92 -19.98
N LEU A 1079 -24.14 -52.46 -20.93
CA LEU A 1079 -23.85 -52.46 -22.36
C LEU A 1079 -22.76 -51.44 -22.72
N LEU A 1080 -22.88 -50.21 -22.22
CA LEU A 1080 -21.95 -49.11 -22.48
C LEU A 1080 -20.75 -49.05 -21.51
N GLN A 1081 -20.70 -49.94 -20.51
CA GLN A 1081 -19.75 -49.91 -19.39
C GLN A 1081 -18.28 -49.78 -19.83
N TYR A 1082 -17.87 -50.51 -20.86
CA TYR A 1082 -16.47 -50.56 -21.30
C TYR A 1082 -16.09 -49.39 -22.20
N SER A 1083 -17.04 -48.89 -23.01
CA SER A 1083 -16.82 -47.75 -23.91
C SER A 1083 -16.75 -46.43 -23.14
N VAL A 1084 -17.58 -46.25 -22.12
CA VAL A 1084 -17.68 -45.02 -21.33
C VAL A 1084 -16.64 -44.94 -20.19
N HIS A 1085 -15.87 -46.02 -19.96
CA HIS A 1085 -14.85 -46.01 -18.90
C HIS A 1085 -13.63 -45.18 -19.32
N PRO A 1086 -13.07 -44.29 -18.46
CA PRO A 1086 -11.93 -43.43 -18.84
C PRO A 1086 -10.65 -44.15 -19.28
N THR A 1087 -10.57 -45.47 -19.07
CA THR A 1087 -9.44 -46.33 -19.43
C THR A 1087 -9.59 -47.03 -20.79
N CYS A 1088 -10.63 -46.72 -21.57
CA CYS A 1088 -10.79 -47.26 -22.92
C CYS A 1088 -9.79 -46.61 -23.90
N GLU A 1089 -9.45 -47.33 -24.97
CA GLU A 1089 -8.51 -46.86 -26.01
C GLU A 1089 -9.03 -45.64 -26.78
N THR A 1090 -10.33 -45.36 -26.65
CA THR A 1090 -11.12 -44.33 -27.35
C THR A 1090 -11.42 -43.12 -26.45
N SER A 1091 -10.95 -43.14 -25.21
CA SER A 1091 -11.04 -42.05 -24.24
C SER A 1091 -10.19 -40.85 -24.68
N TYR A 1092 -10.58 -39.63 -24.28
CA TYR A 1092 -9.77 -38.42 -24.49
C TYR A 1092 -8.39 -38.48 -23.78
N LEU A 1093 -8.28 -39.29 -22.71
CA LEU A 1093 -7.03 -39.58 -22.00
C LEU A 1093 -6.12 -40.55 -22.75
N SER A 1094 -6.62 -41.23 -23.78
CA SER A 1094 -5.85 -42.16 -24.60
C SER A 1094 -4.94 -41.37 -25.53
N GLN A 1095 -3.64 -41.61 -25.45
CA GLN A 1095 -2.68 -41.02 -26.41
C GLN A 1095 -2.69 -41.76 -27.77
N GLU A 1096 -3.57 -42.75 -27.93
CA GLU A 1096 -3.74 -43.43 -29.20
C GLU A 1096 -4.42 -42.53 -30.24
N LYS A 1097 -3.98 -42.65 -31.50
CA LYS A 1097 -4.48 -41.84 -32.62
C LYS A 1097 -6.00 -41.96 -32.80
N VAL A 1098 -6.57 -43.12 -32.45
CA VAL A 1098 -8.00 -43.44 -32.58
C VAL A 1098 -8.86 -42.57 -31.67
N GLY A 1099 -8.55 -42.47 -30.37
CA GLY A 1099 -9.29 -41.62 -29.43
C GLY A 1099 -9.22 -40.13 -29.81
N HIS A 1100 -8.03 -39.66 -30.21
CA HIS A 1100 -7.84 -38.31 -30.72
C HIS A 1100 -8.66 -38.02 -31.99
N PHE A 1101 -8.70 -38.95 -32.94
CA PHE A 1101 -9.48 -38.82 -34.18
C PHE A 1101 -10.97 -38.68 -33.87
N TRP A 1102 -11.55 -39.62 -33.12
CA TRP A 1102 -12.99 -39.58 -32.78
C TRP A 1102 -13.37 -38.36 -31.92
N SER A 1103 -12.51 -37.93 -31.01
CA SER A 1103 -12.73 -36.70 -30.24
C SER A 1103 -12.74 -35.46 -31.11
N TYR A 1104 -11.79 -35.31 -32.05
CA TYR A 1104 -11.77 -34.19 -32.97
C TYR A 1104 -12.94 -34.21 -33.97
N LEU A 1105 -13.28 -35.40 -34.47
CA LEU A 1105 -14.38 -35.60 -35.42
C LEU A 1105 -15.72 -35.22 -34.79
N ILE A 1106 -16.05 -35.77 -33.61
CA ILE A 1106 -17.34 -35.55 -32.96
C ILE A 1106 -17.42 -34.18 -32.26
N SER A 1107 -16.31 -33.56 -31.86
CA SER A 1107 -16.33 -32.16 -31.42
C SER A 1107 -16.48 -31.15 -32.57
N SER A 1108 -16.06 -31.53 -33.79
CA SER A 1108 -16.27 -30.74 -35.01
C SER A 1108 -17.65 -30.95 -35.63
N PHE A 1109 -18.20 -32.16 -35.51
CA PHE A 1109 -19.43 -32.63 -36.16
C PHE A 1109 -20.32 -33.39 -35.16
N PRO A 1110 -20.89 -32.70 -34.15
CA PRO A 1110 -21.54 -33.34 -33.02
C PRO A 1110 -22.90 -33.95 -33.35
N GLU A 1111 -23.54 -33.54 -34.46
CA GLU A 1111 -24.76 -34.15 -35.01
C GLU A 1111 -24.53 -35.59 -35.52
N MET A 1112 -23.28 -35.99 -35.75
CA MET A 1112 -22.91 -37.37 -36.11
C MET A 1112 -23.37 -38.40 -35.07
N LEU A 1113 -23.46 -38.04 -33.78
CA LEU A 1113 -23.99 -38.92 -32.74
C LEU A 1113 -25.47 -39.27 -32.96
N ASP A 1114 -26.24 -38.31 -33.49
CA ASP A 1114 -27.65 -38.48 -33.80
C ASP A 1114 -27.83 -39.30 -35.08
N PHE A 1115 -26.98 -39.04 -36.09
CA PHE A 1115 -26.90 -39.84 -37.32
C PHE A 1115 -26.63 -41.32 -37.02
N LEU A 1116 -25.52 -41.63 -36.33
CA LEU A 1116 -25.10 -42.99 -36.01
C LEU A 1116 -26.10 -43.75 -35.13
N ALA A 1117 -26.83 -43.05 -34.27
CA ALA A 1117 -27.90 -43.64 -33.49
C ALA A 1117 -29.18 -43.91 -34.31
N SER A 1118 -29.32 -43.36 -35.52
CA SER A 1118 -30.54 -43.42 -36.33
C SER A 1118 -30.53 -44.47 -37.45
N VAL A 1119 -29.41 -44.65 -38.15
CA VAL A 1119 -29.27 -45.52 -39.34
C VAL A 1119 -29.14 -47.02 -39.02
N GLU A 1120 -29.29 -47.91 -40.02
CA GLU A 1120 -29.25 -49.37 -39.84
C GLU A 1120 -27.81 -49.95 -39.82
N GLU A 1121 -27.65 -51.22 -39.43
CA GLU A 1121 -26.32 -51.86 -39.28
C GLU A 1121 -25.53 -51.93 -40.59
N GLU A 1122 -26.22 -52.11 -41.72
CA GLU A 1122 -25.60 -52.06 -43.05
C GLU A 1122 -25.06 -50.65 -43.33
N ASP A 1123 -25.88 -49.60 -43.12
CA ASP A 1123 -25.46 -48.19 -43.22
C ASP A 1123 -24.35 -47.80 -42.22
N ARG A 1124 -24.27 -48.41 -41.03
CA ARG A 1124 -23.19 -48.16 -40.05
C ARG A 1124 -21.88 -48.82 -40.48
N ASN A 1125 -21.94 -50.02 -41.02
CA ASN A 1125 -20.78 -50.69 -41.60
C ASN A 1125 -20.31 -49.97 -42.87
N ASP A 1126 -21.24 -49.49 -43.69
CA ASP A 1126 -20.91 -48.63 -44.82
C ASP A 1126 -20.38 -47.28 -44.35
N PHE A 1127 -20.92 -46.64 -43.30
CA PHE A 1127 -20.36 -45.43 -42.69
C PHE A 1127 -18.89 -45.60 -42.28
N LEU A 1128 -18.51 -46.76 -41.73
CA LEU A 1128 -17.11 -47.08 -41.40
C LEU A 1128 -16.21 -47.16 -42.66
N ASN A 1129 -16.77 -47.56 -43.81
CA ASN A 1129 -16.11 -47.48 -45.12
C ASN A 1129 -16.19 -46.05 -45.74
N VAL A 1130 -17.24 -45.29 -45.40
CA VAL A 1130 -17.66 -43.98 -45.92
C VAL A 1130 -17.08 -42.79 -45.14
N ILE A 1131 -16.10 -43.01 -44.26
CA ILE A 1131 -15.27 -41.90 -43.73
C ILE A 1131 -14.55 -41.13 -44.88
N GLU A 1132 -14.39 -41.75 -46.06
CA GLU A 1132 -14.00 -41.08 -47.34
C GLU A 1132 -15.14 -40.31 -48.05
N VAL A 1133 -16.41 -40.64 -47.79
CA VAL A 1133 -17.61 -40.19 -48.55
C VAL A 1133 -18.55 -39.30 -47.71
N MET A 1134 -18.21 -39.07 -46.43
CA MET A 1134 -18.93 -38.27 -45.41
C MET A 1134 -19.42 -36.85 -45.79
N TYR A 1135 -19.06 -36.34 -46.97
CA TYR A 1135 -19.37 -34.98 -47.44
C TYR A 1135 -20.83 -34.79 -47.90
N GLU A 1136 -21.50 -35.81 -48.47
CA GLU A 1136 -22.76 -35.57 -49.21
C GLU A 1136 -24.05 -35.56 -48.36
N HIS A 1137 -24.08 -36.21 -47.18
CA HIS A 1137 -25.35 -36.49 -46.46
C HIS A 1137 -25.47 -35.83 -45.07
N TYR A 1138 -24.60 -34.86 -44.74
CA TYR A 1138 -24.48 -34.35 -43.36
C TYR A 1138 -25.68 -33.52 -42.83
N PHE A 1139 -26.56 -33.01 -43.68
CA PHE A 1139 -27.46 -31.90 -43.31
C PHE A 1139 -28.90 -32.27 -42.86
N ASP A 1140 -29.35 -33.52 -42.96
CA ASP A 1140 -30.79 -33.85 -42.83
C ASP A 1140 -31.27 -34.30 -41.42
N THR A 1141 -30.36 -34.55 -40.47
CA THR A 1141 -30.72 -35.11 -39.15
C THR A 1141 -31.42 -34.14 -38.19
N ALA A 1142 -31.45 -32.85 -38.50
CA ALA A 1142 -31.98 -31.81 -37.60
C ALA A 1142 -33.52 -31.84 -37.45
N ASN A 1143 -34.27 -32.38 -38.42
CA ASN A 1143 -35.72 -32.19 -38.53
C ASN A 1143 -36.60 -33.42 -38.22
N THR A 1144 -36.04 -34.63 -38.19
CA THR A 1144 -36.83 -35.89 -38.15
C THR A 1144 -37.14 -36.43 -36.76
N TYR A 1145 -36.37 -36.06 -35.72
CA TYR A 1145 -36.54 -36.60 -34.36
C TYR A 1145 -36.57 -35.50 -33.28
N LYS A 1146 -37.56 -35.57 -32.37
CA LYS A 1146 -37.80 -34.56 -31.32
C LYS A 1146 -36.74 -34.52 -30.19
N VAL A 1147 -35.75 -35.40 -30.19
CA VAL A 1147 -34.73 -35.49 -29.12
C VAL A 1147 -33.37 -35.83 -29.74
N GLN A 1148 -32.39 -34.94 -29.56
CA GLN A 1148 -31.00 -35.11 -30.02
C GLN A 1148 -30.10 -35.64 -28.88
N LEU A 1149 -29.51 -36.81 -29.06
CA LEU A 1149 -28.57 -37.50 -28.16
C LEU A 1149 -27.32 -36.64 -27.88
N ASN A 1150 -26.81 -35.92 -28.89
CA ASN A 1150 -25.72 -34.94 -28.73
C ASN A 1150 -26.01 -33.89 -27.64
N SER A 1151 -27.26 -33.43 -27.54
CA SER A 1151 -27.68 -32.44 -26.54
C SER A 1151 -27.68 -32.99 -25.11
N ILE A 1152 -27.58 -34.32 -24.94
CA ILE A 1152 -27.72 -35.04 -23.67
C ILE A 1152 -26.37 -35.58 -23.18
N ILE A 1153 -25.44 -35.94 -24.06
CA ILE A 1153 -24.11 -36.46 -23.70
C ILE A 1153 -23.17 -35.30 -23.29
N THR A 1154 -22.38 -35.50 -22.24
CA THR A 1154 -21.34 -34.56 -21.77
C THR A 1154 -20.09 -34.60 -22.64
N GLU A 1155 -19.43 -33.46 -22.84
CA GLU A 1155 -18.37 -33.25 -23.85
C GLU A 1155 -17.28 -34.34 -23.83
N ARG A 1156 -16.67 -34.59 -22.66
CA ARG A 1156 -15.63 -35.63 -22.43
C ARG A 1156 -15.96 -37.07 -22.84
N PHE A 1157 -17.24 -37.43 -23.02
CA PHE A 1157 -17.68 -38.81 -23.34
C PHE A 1157 -18.26 -38.97 -24.75
N ARG A 1158 -18.38 -37.87 -25.52
CA ARG A 1158 -18.95 -37.90 -26.88
C ARG A 1158 -18.19 -38.82 -27.83
N ALA A 1159 -16.86 -38.74 -27.82
CA ALA A 1159 -15.98 -39.53 -28.69
C ALA A 1159 -16.23 -41.04 -28.58
N ALA A 1160 -16.18 -41.55 -27.35
CA ALA A 1160 -16.28 -42.98 -27.08
C ALA A 1160 -17.68 -43.55 -27.31
N ILE A 1161 -18.73 -42.76 -27.09
CA ILE A 1161 -20.11 -43.18 -27.40
C ILE A 1161 -20.35 -43.21 -28.91
N GLY A 1162 -19.81 -42.25 -29.68
CA GLY A 1162 -19.92 -42.25 -31.14
C GLY A 1162 -19.23 -43.44 -31.80
N GLN A 1163 -18.00 -43.76 -31.38
CA GLN A 1163 -17.28 -44.95 -31.90
C GLN A 1163 -17.95 -46.27 -31.48
N TRP A 1164 -18.54 -46.34 -30.29
CA TRP A 1164 -19.32 -47.51 -29.90
C TRP A 1164 -20.61 -47.60 -30.74
N LEU A 1165 -21.31 -46.49 -31.01
CA LEU A 1165 -22.50 -46.48 -31.87
C LEU A 1165 -22.19 -46.99 -33.28
N SER A 1166 -21.06 -46.58 -33.88
CA SER A 1166 -20.66 -47.04 -35.21
C SER A 1166 -20.34 -48.55 -35.28
N SER A 1167 -20.14 -49.22 -34.14
CA SER A 1167 -19.81 -50.66 -34.06
C SER A 1167 -20.86 -51.51 -33.33
N ALA A 1168 -21.98 -50.91 -32.93
CA ALA A 1168 -23.07 -51.58 -32.22
C ALA A 1168 -24.00 -52.38 -33.15
N SER A 1169 -24.47 -53.54 -32.72
CA SER A 1169 -25.46 -54.34 -33.46
C SER A 1169 -26.84 -53.68 -33.47
N ASN A 1170 -27.68 -54.03 -34.43
CA ASN A 1170 -29.06 -53.54 -34.53
C ASN A 1170 -29.89 -53.81 -33.26
N SER A 1171 -29.59 -54.90 -32.53
CA SER A 1171 -30.26 -55.20 -31.26
C SER A 1171 -29.92 -54.20 -30.15
N GLU A 1172 -28.68 -53.71 -30.12
CA GLU A 1172 -28.15 -52.78 -29.12
C GLU A 1172 -28.56 -51.34 -29.43
N VAL A 1173 -28.56 -50.97 -30.72
CA VAL A 1173 -29.05 -49.66 -31.19
C VAL A 1173 -30.57 -49.53 -30.98
N MET A 1174 -31.36 -50.56 -31.30
CA MET A 1174 -32.81 -50.57 -31.01
C MET A 1174 -33.09 -50.52 -29.50
N PHE A 1175 -32.27 -51.19 -28.69
CA PHE A 1175 -32.36 -51.10 -27.24
C PHE A 1175 -32.05 -49.68 -26.72
N ILE A 1176 -31.08 -48.96 -27.30
CA ILE A 1176 -30.82 -47.55 -26.97
C ILE A 1176 -31.95 -46.64 -27.44
N LYS A 1177 -32.45 -46.78 -28.67
CA LYS A 1177 -33.63 -46.04 -29.17
C LYS A 1177 -34.81 -46.22 -28.21
N TYR A 1178 -35.08 -47.45 -27.77
CA TYR A 1178 -36.14 -47.77 -26.81
C TYR A 1178 -35.89 -47.15 -25.42
N ALA A 1179 -34.67 -47.25 -24.89
CA ALA A 1179 -34.31 -46.63 -23.61
C ALA A 1179 -34.46 -45.09 -23.67
N LEU A 1180 -34.02 -44.45 -24.76
CA LEU A 1180 -34.19 -43.02 -25.03
C LEU A 1180 -35.67 -42.61 -25.15
N HIS A 1181 -36.52 -43.49 -25.68
CA HIS A 1181 -37.97 -43.27 -25.76
C HIS A 1181 -38.66 -43.39 -24.38
N GLY A 1182 -38.22 -44.34 -23.54
CA GLY A 1182 -38.65 -44.43 -22.13
C GLY A 1182 -38.17 -43.23 -21.28
N LEU A 1183 -36.98 -42.71 -21.60
CA LEU A 1183 -36.33 -41.55 -20.95
C LEU A 1183 -37.14 -40.24 -21.01
N HIS A 1184 -38.08 -40.09 -21.96
CA HIS A 1184 -38.87 -38.86 -22.10
C HIS A 1184 -40.26 -38.89 -21.44
N GLY A 1185 -40.70 -40.06 -20.96
CA GLY A 1185 -42.03 -40.26 -20.35
C GLY A 1185 -43.18 -40.39 -21.35
N ARG A 1186 -44.33 -40.90 -20.88
CA ARG A 1186 -45.53 -41.14 -21.69
C ARG A 1186 -46.21 -39.83 -22.14
N SER A 1187 -45.68 -39.20 -23.18
CA SER A 1187 -46.52 -38.40 -24.09
C SER A 1187 -47.35 -39.37 -24.93
N SER A 1188 -48.65 -39.13 -25.00
CA SER A 1188 -49.51 -39.78 -25.99
C SER A 1188 -49.07 -39.41 -27.41
N ASP A 1189 -49.53 -40.23 -28.37
CA ASP A 1189 -49.52 -39.97 -29.81
C ASP A 1189 -48.17 -40.04 -30.54
N VAL A 1190 -47.63 -41.26 -30.63
CA VAL A 1190 -47.02 -41.73 -31.89
C VAL A 1190 -47.65 -43.08 -32.27
N LYS A 1191 -48.56 -43.08 -33.24
CA LYS A 1191 -48.94 -44.31 -33.94
C LYS A 1191 -47.76 -44.74 -34.79
N VAL A 1192 -47.31 -45.99 -34.64
CA VAL A 1192 -46.39 -46.63 -35.58
C VAL A 1192 -47.10 -46.74 -36.92
N HIS A 1193 -46.79 -45.83 -37.85
CA HIS A 1193 -47.22 -45.97 -39.23
C HIS A 1193 -46.39 -47.05 -39.92
N LYS A 1194 -47.08 -48.03 -40.51
CA LYS A 1194 -46.46 -49.01 -41.39
C LYS A 1194 -45.98 -48.34 -42.68
N GLU A 1195 -45.01 -49.01 -43.30
CA GLU A 1195 -44.39 -48.67 -44.59
C GLU A 1195 -45.40 -48.23 -45.66
N GLY A 1196 -45.04 -47.20 -46.41
CA GLY A 1196 -45.82 -46.67 -47.52
C GLY A 1196 -44.94 -45.84 -48.45
N THR A 1197 -44.75 -46.35 -49.67
CA THR A 1197 -44.01 -45.73 -50.78
C THR A 1197 -44.51 -44.34 -51.15
N GLY A 1198 -43.63 -43.39 -51.47
CA GLY A 1198 -44.00 -42.11 -52.07
C GLY A 1198 -42.81 -41.18 -52.36
N GLU A 1199 -42.77 -40.63 -53.58
CA GLU A 1199 -41.77 -39.67 -54.07
C GLU A 1199 -41.99 -38.22 -53.60
N GLN A 1200 -40.90 -37.43 -53.70
CA GLN A 1200 -40.86 -35.96 -53.89
C GLN A 1200 -41.43 -35.03 -52.80
N GLU A 1201 -40.57 -34.16 -52.25
CA GLU A 1201 -40.45 -32.77 -52.71
C GLU A 1201 -39.15 -32.10 -52.21
N THR A 1202 -38.65 -31.10 -52.94
CA THR A 1202 -37.49 -30.29 -52.52
C THR A 1202 -37.89 -28.83 -52.31
N PRO A 1203 -37.37 -28.15 -51.29
CA PRO A 1203 -37.24 -26.71 -51.28
C PRO A 1203 -35.77 -26.28 -51.21
N LYS A 1204 -35.29 -25.65 -52.28
CA LYS A 1204 -34.03 -24.88 -52.25
C LYS A 1204 -34.20 -23.67 -51.33
N ILE A 1205 -33.30 -23.52 -50.36
CA ILE A 1205 -32.90 -22.21 -49.84
C ILE A 1205 -31.38 -22.09 -49.98
N ASN A 1206 -30.94 -20.96 -50.50
CA ASN A 1206 -29.55 -20.63 -50.76
C ASN A 1206 -29.22 -19.33 -50.01
N VAL A 1207 -27.92 -19.05 -49.82
CA VAL A 1207 -27.26 -17.82 -49.31
C VAL A 1207 -26.54 -18.00 -47.96
N MET A 1208 -25.20 -18.01 -48.06
CA MET A 1208 -24.16 -17.67 -47.07
C MET A 1208 -23.99 -18.63 -45.86
N ASP A 1209 -22.77 -18.87 -45.33
CA ASP A 1209 -21.55 -18.08 -45.49
C ASP A 1209 -20.23 -18.89 -45.48
N SER A 1210 -19.14 -18.22 -45.90
CA SER A 1210 -17.78 -18.72 -46.16
C SER A 1210 -17.05 -19.46 -45.00
N TRP A 1211 -17.68 -19.68 -43.85
CA TRP A 1211 -17.00 -20.11 -42.62
C TRP A 1211 -16.81 -21.63 -42.49
N CYS A 1212 -17.71 -22.45 -43.05
CA CYS A 1212 -17.58 -23.91 -42.98
C CYS A 1212 -16.49 -24.48 -43.91
N TYR A 1213 -16.18 -23.78 -45.01
CA TYR A 1213 -15.26 -24.28 -46.04
C TYR A 1213 -13.78 -24.35 -45.59
N SER A 1214 -13.39 -23.65 -44.51
CA SER A 1214 -12.00 -23.64 -44.05
C SER A 1214 -11.64 -24.81 -43.13
N ARG A 1215 -12.62 -25.47 -42.49
CA ARG A 1215 -12.35 -26.61 -41.57
C ARG A 1215 -12.10 -27.94 -42.27
N PHE A 1216 -12.58 -28.10 -43.50
CA PHE A 1216 -12.46 -29.37 -44.24
C PHE A 1216 -11.13 -29.52 -45.01
N ARG A 1217 -10.33 -28.45 -45.16
CA ARG A 1217 -9.18 -28.41 -46.09
C ARG A 1217 -7.83 -28.88 -45.49
N ILE A 1218 -7.87 -29.60 -44.36
CA ILE A 1218 -6.69 -30.10 -43.63
C ILE A 1218 -6.77 -31.63 -43.36
N LEU A 1219 -7.89 -32.26 -43.72
CA LEU A 1219 -7.95 -33.68 -44.04
C LEU A 1219 -7.72 -33.85 -45.56
#